data_AF-A0A9Q0RPK6-F1
#
_entry.id   AF-A0A9Q0RPK6-F1
#
_cell.length_a   1.000
_cell.length_b   1.000
_cell.length_c   1.000
_cell.angle_alpha   90.00
_cell.angle_beta   90.00
_cell.angle_gamma   90.00
#
_symmetry.space_group_name_H-M   'P 1'
#
loop_
_entity.id
_entity.type
_entity.pdbx_description
1 polymer ?
#
loop_
_entity_poly.entity_id
_entity_poly.type
_entity_poly.pdbx_seq_one_letter_code
_entity_poly.pdbx_strand_id
1 'polypeptide(L)'
;MSSSSDHWPFASLCVAICAITLVDHVSANVASVNSVTGSNLLLPKRLVAQIGSKVNLQFSDNEIENAFLLGKDMVTRNTRHENELVRDGYTTNMSQITATSRHQSVTTTLPWGNILDHSQEVFEETSKILLRNLTSNLDPYEAAETAMALQSVQLHSPLARAAVDRCESELHIYCKPSRYRTADGSCNNLRYPTWGKSFTCFQRLLPPAYSDGQSAPRVSVTGYPLPNPRLLSAVVHRDLNYPATYTHMVMQFGQFFAHDITFTPSSRTMSSMSTRSETTDESITAYIDGSMIYGSMENETKALWTTVGPAGRMHVTLGRNGKELLPRSPEPDNDQCSKPEQDLWCFKAGDKRANQHPALTALHTIFLRQHNRVVNELKYLNPNWDGETLYQEAKRIIIAQLQVITYKEWLPLILGPDAMKYLKLNVMYKGYSKYDPYANAGIINEFSSAAFRFGHSLVNSVFAEIMPNGKTSGYRLREFFFNPFGFYEGQMDSVLRGLISQASQNRDPFITSDMKNHLYRPKDNPYGLDLAAFNIHRGRDHGIRGYTDYLKFCFDEKIYDWNQLDQYMPPSQRKRFQGLYKNVHDIDLFSAGLAEYPLPGAAVGPTFTCIIGIQFYNLKYGDRFWFEHGYQSGSFTPAQLYELRKTTLAKIICANSDDIEYVQKNVFRGESESNPVVHCKTLQDAHLGPWKNSAAGGEMNQRYTGQFTHYPPPPPAPKYPFQPMFKSAA
;
A
#
# COMPACT_ATOMS: atom_id res chain seq x y z
N MET A 1 -22.36 33.81 29.91
CA MET A 1 -23.21 34.61 29.00
C MET A 1 -22.42 34.90 27.73
N SER A 2 -23.09 34.70 26.58
CA SER A 2 -22.76 35.03 25.18
C SER A 2 -21.50 34.46 24.51
N SER A 3 -21.71 33.32 23.83
CA SER A 3 -21.47 33.07 22.39
C SER A 3 -20.30 33.74 21.66
N SER A 4 -19.43 32.92 21.07
CA SER A 4 -18.84 33.17 19.75
C SER A 4 -18.33 31.87 19.10
N SER A 5 -19.15 31.38 18.17
CA SER A 5 -18.83 30.64 16.93
C SER A 5 -17.87 29.43 16.97
N ASP A 6 -18.51 28.28 16.79
CA ASP A 6 -18.02 27.06 16.12
C ASP A 6 -17.07 27.35 14.94
N HIS A 7 -15.77 27.28 15.19
CA HIS A 7 -14.73 27.21 14.16
C HIS A 7 -14.25 25.76 14.03
N TRP A 8 -15.00 24.96 13.27
CA TRP A 8 -14.56 23.65 12.79
C TRP A 8 -13.60 23.86 11.61
N PRO A 9 -12.37 23.30 11.61
CA PRO A 9 -11.49 23.42 10.45
C PRO A 9 -11.94 22.40 9.38
N PHE A 10 -12.68 22.89 8.38
CA PHE A 10 -13.26 22.17 7.24
C PHE A 10 -12.22 21.70 6.18
N ALA A 11 -10.98 21.39 6.55
CA ALA A 11 -9.87 21.05 5.64
C ALA A 11 -9.97 19.65 4.99
N SER A 12 -11.10 18.96 5.14
CA SER A 12 -11.14 17.48 5.11
C SER A 12 -12.13 16.88 4.12
N LEU A 13 -12.59 17.69 3.17
CA LEU A 13 -13.78 17.39 2.38
C LEU A 13 -13.42 16.88 0.96
N CYS A 14 -12.12 16.90 0.61
CA CYS A 14 -11.56 16.36 -0.64
C CYS A 14 -11.60 14.84 -0.75
N VAL A 15 -11.41 14.15 0.37
CA VAL A 15 -11.27 12.69 0.41
C VAL A 15 -12.65 12.02 0.38
N ALA A 16 -13.65 12.67 0.99
CA ALA A 16 -15.07 12.38 0.85
C ALA A 16 -15.55 12.31 -0.62
N ILE A 17 -15.02 13.23 -1.42
CA ILE A 17 -15.28 13.30 -2.86
C ILE A 17 -14.73 12.05 -3.56
N CYS A 18 -13.76 11.28 -3.05
CA CYS A 18 -13.29 10.04 -3.70
C CYS A 18 -14.23 8.84 -3.56
N ALA A 19 -15.01 8.76 -2.48
CA ALA A 19 -15.94 7.63 -2.28
C ALA A 19 -17.08 7.66 -3.29
N ILE A 20 -17.43 8.86 -3.78
CA ILE A 20 -18.48 9.07 -4.77
C ILE A 20 -17.90 9.45 -6.13
N THR A 21 -16.85 10.26 -6.22
CA THR A 21 -16.37 10.85 -7.46
C THR A 21 -15.07 10.22 -7.95
N LEU A 22 -15.11 9.77 -9.19
CA LEU A 22 -13.92 9.60 -10.00
C LEU A 22 -14.09 10.43 -11.27
N VAL A 23 -14.49 11.70 -11.12
CA VAL A 23 -14.42 12.70 -12.19
C VAL A 23 -14.29 14.09 -11.57
N ASP A 24 -13.10 14.52 -11.14
CA ASP A 24 -12.72 15.92 -11.32
C ASP A 24 -11.22 16.19 -11.17
N HIS A 25 -10.56 16.33 -12.31
CA HIS A 25 -9.31 17.08 -12.41
C HIS A 25 -9.20 17.85 -13.74
N VAL A 26 -10.33 18.25 -14.35
CA VAL A 26 -10.32 19.05 -15.60
C VAL A 26 -11.50 20.02 -15.72
N SER A 27 -11.98 20.61 -14.62
CA SER A 27 -13.02 21.65 -14.70
C SER A 27 -12.45 23.08 -14.82
N ALA A 28 -11.13 23.26 -14.67
CA ALA A 28 -10.44 24.50 -15.04
C ALA A 28 -9.63 24.33 -16.34
N ASN A 29 -10.31 24.38 -17.49
CA ASN A 29 -9.83 24.88 -18.81
C ASN A 29 -10.70 24.41 -20.00
N VAL A 30 -12.03 24.44 -19.90
CA VAL A 30 -12.89 24.41 -21.09
C VAL A 30 -13.09 25.83 -21.59
N ALA A 31 -12.07 26.35 -22.27
CA ALA A 31 -12.22 27.40 -23.29
C ALA A 31 -11.40 27.12 -24.56
N SER A 32 -10.62 26.03 -24.63
CA SER A 32 -9.91 25.66 -25.86
C SER A 32 -9.64 24.17 -25.91
N VAL A 33 -9.65 23.60 -27.12
CA VAL A 33 -9.45 22.19 -27.49
C VAL A 33 -10.76 21.39 -27.68
N ASN A 34 -11.50 21.81 -28.70
CA ASN A 34 -12.27 20.86 -29.51
C ASN A 34 -11.32 20.04 -30.38
N SER A 35 -11.67 18.78 -30.62
CA SER A 35 -11.05 17.77 -31.51
C SER A 35 -9.80 17.03 -31.01
N VAL A 36 -9.99 15.87 -30.37
CA VAL A 36 -9.25 14.62 -30.68
C VAL A 36 -10.14 13.42 -30.33
N THR A 37 -10.39 12.55 -31.31
CA THR A 37 -11.05 11.26 -31.21
C THR A 37 -10.06 10.16 -30.85
N GLY A 38 -10.25 9.44 -29.73
CA GLY A 38 -9.45 8.27 -29.38
C GLY A 38 -9.72 7.78 -27.95
N SER A 39 -10.08 6.51 -27.81
CA SER A 39 -10.52 5.80 -26.60
C SER A 39 -9.48 5.79 -25.47
N ASN A 40 -9.83 6.34 -24.31
CA ASN A 40 -9.03 6.38 -23.09
C ASN A 40 -9.65 5.53 -21.98
N LEU A 41 -8.77 4.90 -21.19
CA LEU A 41 -8.99 3.97 -20.07
C LEU A 41 -8.90 4.69 -18.71
N LEU A 42 -9.54 5.85 -18.64
CA LEU A 42 -10.30 6.32 -17.48
C LEU A 42 -11.77 6.18 -17.93
N LEU A 43 -12.77 6.17 -17.05
CA LEU A 43 -14.17 6.30 -17.52
C LEU A 43 -14.20 7.38 -18.62
N PRO A 44 -14.57 7.06 -19.87
CA PRO A 44 -14.64 8.10 -20.88
C PRO A 44 -15.60 9.13 -20.29
N LYS A 45 -15.20 10.41 -20.18
CA LYS A 45 -16.15 11.47 -19.81
C LYS A 45 -17.47 11.33 -20.59
N ARG A 46 -17.40 10.79 -21.81
CA ARG A 46 -18.52 10.35 -22.62
C ARG A 46 -19.44 9.30 -22.00
N LEU A 47 -18.96 8.26 -21.30
CA LEU A 47 -19.81 7.23 -20.69
C LEU A 47 -20.54 7.78 -19.46
N VAL A 48 -19.85 8.47 -18.56
CA VAL A 48 -20.49 9.13 -17.40
C VAL A 48 -21.46 10.22 -17.88
N ALA A 49 -21.10 11.01 -18.88
CA ALA A 49 -22.00 11.98 -19.50
C ALA A 49 -23.14 11.32 -20.31
N GLN A 50 -22.93 10.13 -20.90
CA GLN A 50 -23.99 9.37 -21.57
C GLN A 50 -24.99 8.78 -20.56
N ILE A 51 -24.52 8.31 -19.41
CA ILE A 51 -25.39 7.84 -18.33
C ILE A 51 -26.12 9.05 -17.73
N GLY A 52 -25.42 10.14 -17.41
CA GLY A 52 -26.01 11.38 -16.88
C GLY A 52 -26.91 12.15 -17.86
N SER A 53 -26.80 11.90 -19.18
CA SER A 53 -27.78 12.43 -20.16
C SER A 53 -28.96 11.49 -20.39
N LYS A 54 -28.85 10.20 -20.04
CA LYS A 54 -29.97 9.26 -20.01
C LYS A 54 -30.82 9.43 -18.74
N VAL A 55 -30.19 9.70 -17.61
CA VAL A 55 -30.84 9.93 -16.32
C VAL A 55 -30.87 11.44 -16.08
N ASN A 56 -32.02 12.10 -16.30
CA ASN A 56 -32.16 13.56 -16.14
C ASN A 56 -32.05 13.97 -14.66
N LEU A 57 -30.82 14.08 -14.15
CA LEU A 57 -30.51 14.43 -12.76
C LEU A 57 -30.46 15.95 -12.59
N GLN A 58 -31.63 16.58 -12.42
CA GLN A 58 -31.72 17.97 -12.01
C GLN A 58 -32.19 18.06 -10.57
N PHE A 59 -31.30 18.47 -9.68
CA PHE A 59 -31.63 18.84 -8.31
C PHE A 59 -31.60 20.35 -8.18
N SER A 60 -32.57 20.91 -7.47
CA SER A 60 -32.51 22.30 -7.02
C SER A 60 -31.48 22.46 -5.89
N ASP A 61 -30.94 23.67 -5.75
CA ASP A 61 -30.01 24.04 -4.68
C ASP A 61 -30.58 23.69 -3.30
N ASN A 62 -31.89 23.87 -3.12
CA ASN A 62 -32.61 23.60 -1.88
C ASN A 62 -32.73 22.09 -1.61
N GLU A 63 -32.87 21.25 -2.63
CA GLU A 63 -32.87 19.79 -2.45
C GLU A 63 -31.49 19.28 -2.05
N ILE A 64 -30.42 19.80 -2.66
CA ILE A 64 -29.04 19.48 -2.30
C ILE A 64 -28.74 19.95 -0.86
N GLU A 65 -29.15 21.16 -0.50
CA GLU A 65 -28.92 21.72 0.83
C GLU A 65 -29.69 20.96 1.93
N ASN A 66 -30.96 20.64 1.70
CA ASN A 66 -31.75 19.84 2.64
C ASN A 66 -31.18 18.42 2.77
N ALA A 67 -30.77 17.78 1.67
CA ALA A 67 -30.12 16.48 1.73
C ALA A 67 -28.80 16.53 2.51
N PHE A 68 -28.01 17.59 2.34
CA PHE A 68 -26.74 17.78 3.05
C PHE A 68 -26.94 17.98 4.56
N LEU A 69 -27.91 18.81 4.95
CA LEU A 69 -28.24 19.04 6.37
C LEU A 69 -28.79 17.77 7.03
N LEU A 70 -29.65 17.03 6.33
CA LEU A 70 -30.18 15.75 6.81
C LEU A 70 -29.08 14.70 6.94
N GLY A 71 -28.19 14.60 5.95
CA GLY A 71 -27.02 13.70 6.00
C GLY A 71 -26.13 14.01 7.19
N LYS A 72 -25.82 15.29 7.43
CA LYS A 72 -25.04 15.75 8.60
C LYS A 72 -25.69 15.40 9.93
N ASP A 73 -27.00 15.61 10.06
CA ASP A 73 -27.73 15.29 11.28
C ASP A 73 -27.81 13.78 11.52
N MET A 74 -28.03 12.98 10.47
CA MET A 74 -28.03 11.51 10.55
C MET A 74 -26.66 10.98 11.00
N VAL A 75 -25.58 11.46 10.42
CA VAL A 75 -24.21 11.11 10.80
C VAL A 75 -23.98 11.43 12.28
N THR A 76 -24.29 12.66 12.71
CA THR A 76 -24.10 13.10 14.10
C THR A 76 -24.90 12.22 15.09
N ARG A 77 -26.13 11.84 14.74
CA ARG A 77 -26.95 10.93 15.54
C ARG A 77 -26.40 9.52 15.59
N ASN A 78 -25.94 8.97 14.46
CA ASN A 78 -25.34 7.64 14.40
C ASN A 78 -24.08 7.57 15.25
N THR A 79 -23.16 8.53 15.12
CA THR A 79 -21.94 8.61 15.93
C THR A 79 -22.25 8.69 17.43
N ARG A 80 -23.27 9.47 17.84
CA ARG A 80 -23.68 9.53 19.25
C ARG A 80 -24.23 8.19 19.72
N HIS A 81 -25.10 7.56 18.94
CA HIS A 81 -25.71 6.29 19.29
C HIS A 81 -24.68 5.16 19.41
N GLU A 82 -23.70 5.11 18.50
CA GLU A 82 -22.60 4.15 18.54
C GLU A 82 -21.73 4.33 19.78
N ASN A 83 -21.38 5.58 20.12
CA ASN A 83 -20.63 5.88 21.35
C ASN A 83 -21.39 5.46 22.61
N GLU A 84 -22.72 5.58 22.62
CA GLU A 84 -23.57 5.10 23.71
C GLU A 84 -23.58 3.56 23.79
N LEU A 85 -23.78 2.86 22.66
CA LEU A 85 -23.75 1.40 22.61
C LEU A 85 -22.40 0.81 23.05
N VAL A 86 -21.29 1.44 22.63
CA VAL A 86 -19.93 1.07 23.02
C VAL A 86 -19.72 1.30 24.51
N ARG A 87 -20.12 2.47 25.05
CA ARG A 87 -20.01 2.78 26.48
C ARG A 87 -20.80 1.78 27.33
N ASP A 88 -21.94 1.33 26.83
CA ASP A 88 -22.87 0.47 27.55
C ASP A 88 -22.57 -1.04 27.32
N GLY A 89 -21.49 -1.38 26.58
CA GLY A 89 -20.99 -2.74 26.42
C GLY A 89 -21.75 -3.63 25.43
N TYR A 90 -22.60 -3.05 24.57
CA TYR A 90 -23.38 -3.78 23.58
C TYR A 90 -22.62 -3.90 22.24
N THR A 91 -22.74 -5.07 21.59
CA THR A 91 -22.34 -5.23 20.18
C THR A 91 -23.37 -4.55 19.28
N THR A 92 -22.93 -3.58 18.49
CA THR A 92 -23.79 -2.81 17.58
C THR A 92 -24.41 -3.71 16.50
N ASN A 93 -25.72 -3.60 16.25
CA ASN A 93 -26.38 -4.35 15.18
C ASN A 93 -25.94 -3.80 13.81
N MET A 94 -25.04 -4.53 13.16
CA MET A 94 -24.36 -4.13 11.94
C MET A 94 -25.26 -3.97 10.69
N SER A 95 -26.52 -4.40 10.77
CA SER A 95 -27.54 -4.19 9.73
C SER A 95 -28.19 -2.80 9.79
N GLN A 96 -28.12 -2.12 10.94
CA GLN A 96 -28.66 -0.77 11.15
C GLN A 96 -27.61 0.34 10.98
N ILE A 97 -26.34 -0.07 10.89
CA ILE A 97 -25.17 0.78 10.74
C ILE A 97 -24.91 0.98 9.24
N THR A 98 -24.70 2.22 8.81
CA THR A 98 -24.41 2.55 7.41
C THR A 98 -23.10 1.87 6.96
N ALA A 99 -22.90 1.60 5.67
CA ALA A 99 -21.68 0.95 5.19
C ALA A 99 -20.42 1.73 5.56
N THR A 100 -20.51 3.05 5.48
CA THR A 100 -19.51 3.99 5.99
C THR A 100 -19.31 3.80 7.49
N SER A 101 -20.38 3.72 8.30
CA SER A 101 -20.26 3.40 9.73
C SER A 101 -19.65 2.04 10.07
N ARG A 102 -19.66 1.10 9.10
CA ARG A 102 -18.84 -0.11 9.17
C ARG A 102 -17.36 0.22 8.87
N HIS A 103 -17.07 1.02 7.85
CA HIS A 103 -15.71 1.53 7.51
C HIS A 103 -15.07 2.43 8.59
N GLN A 104 -15.87 2.99 9.51
CA GLN A 104 -15.59 4.26 10.22
C GLN A 104 -14.94 4.24 11.61
N SER A 105 -14.89 3.15 12.37
CA SER A 105 -14.24 3.23 13.70
C SER A 105 -12.69 3.29 13.67
N VAL A 106 -12.07 3.81 12.60
CA VAL A 106 -10.64 4.21 12.58
C VAL A 106 -10.67 5.71 12.83
N THR A 107 -10.24 6.31 13.94
CA THR A 107 -8.86 6.35 14.40
C THR A 107 -8.83 7.00 15.79
N THR A 108 -8.56 6.23 16.86
CA THR A 108 -8.00 6.85 18.07
C THR A 108 -6.55 7.33 17.86
N THR A 109 -6.01 7.24 16.65
CA THR A 109 -4.56 7.30 16.40
C THR A 109 -4.05 8.60 15.79
N LEU A 110 -4.85 9.39 15.05
CA LEU A 110 -4.41 10.68 14.50
C LEU A 110 -5.59 11.66 14.36
N PRO A 111 -5.51 12.89 14.91
CA PRO A 111 -6.58 13.88 14.79
C PRO A 111 -7.01 14.17 13.35
N TRP A 112 -6.09 14.05 12.38
CA TRP A 112 -6.34 14.36 10.97
C TRP A 112 -7.18 13.31 10.23
N GLY A 113 -7.01 12.01 10.54
CA GLY A 113 -7.82 10.93 9.94
C GLY A 113 -9.30 11.08 10.26
N ASN A 114 -9.62 11.28 11.55
CA ASN A 114 -11.00 11.46 12.02
C ASN A 114 -11.79 12.59 11.32
N ILE A 115 -11.11 13.67 10.88
CA ILE A 115 -11.79 14.79 10.23
C ILE A 115 -12.10 14.44 8.76
N LEU A 116 -11.20 13.70 8.08
CA LEU A 116 -11.44 13.15 6.75
C LEU A 116 -12.60 12.16 6.78
N ASP A 117 -12.61 11.28 7.77
CA ASP A 117 -13.63 10.26 7.97
C ASP A 117 -15.02 10.90 8.14
N HIS A 118 -15.17 11.84 9.08
CA HIS A 118 -16.46 12.51 9.34
C HIS A 118 -17.01 13.24 8.11
N SER A 119 -16.14 13.85 7.30
CA SER A 119 -16.55 14.57 6.10
C SER A 119 -17.07 13.62 5.03
N GLN A 120 -16.47 12.44 4.88
CA GLN A 120 -16.90 11.40 3.94
C GLN A 120 -18.31 10.88 4.25
N GLU A 121 -18.61 10.63 5.52
CA GLU A 121 -19.93 10.12 5.93
C GLU A 121 -21.07 11.05 5.54
N VAL A 122 -20.86 12.35 5.76
CA VAL A 122 -21.86 13.36 5.45
C VAL A 122 -22.19 13.35 3.96
N PHE A 123 -21.17 13.28 3.09
CA PHE A 123 -21.39 13.25 1.64
C PHE A 123 -22.04 11.95 1.15
N GLU A 124 -21.67 10.80 1.73
CA GLU A 124 -22.31 9.53 1.37
C GLU A 124 -23.78 9.50 1.78
N GLU A 125 -24.12 9.90 3.01
CA GLU A 125 -25.52 9.98 3.44
C GLU A 125 -26.30 11.02 2.64
N THR A 126 -25.68 12.14 2.29
CA THR A 126 -26.27 13.13 1.38
C THR A 126 -26.61 12.49 0.03
N SER A 127 -25.67 11.76 -0.57
CA SER A 127 -25.88 11.07 -1.85
C SER A 127 -26.96 10.01 -1.77
N LYS A 128 -27.04 9.25 -0.68
CA LYS A 128 -28.13 8.28 -0.44
C LYS A 128 -29.49 8.96 -0.35
N ILE A 129 -29.58 10.11 0.33
CA ILE A 129 -30.83 10.88 0.43
C ILE A 129 -31.25 11.39 -0.95
N LEU A 130 -30.31 11.95 -1.72
CA LEU A 130 -30.55 12.39 -3.10
C LEU A 130 -31.01 11.22 -4.00
N LEU A 131 -30.36 10.06 -3.89
CA LEU A 131 -30.75 8.86 -4.64
C LEU A 131 -32.12 8.34 -4.23
N ARG A 132 -32.48 8.32 -2.94
CA ARG A 132 -33.81 7.90 -2.50
C ARG A 132 -34.92 8.78 -3.06
N ASN A 133 -34.67 10.09 -3.13
CA ASN A 133 -35.63 11.03 -3.71
C ASN A 133 -35.85 10.78 -5.21
N LEU A 134 -34.83 10.29 -5.93
CA LEU A 134 -34.93 9.92 -7.35
C LEU A 134 -35.47 8.50 -7.58
N THR A 135 -35.10 7.54 -6.75
CA THR A 135 -35.29 6.09 -6.95
C THR A 135 -36.65 5.59 -6.47
N SER A 136 -37.54 6.45 -6.00
CA SER A 136 -38.94 6.09 -5.70
C SER A 136 -39.69 5.44 -6.89
N ASN A 137 -39.12 5.48 -8.12
CA ASN A 137 -39.65 4.87 -9.34
C ASN A 137 -38.62 4.11 -10.23
N LEU A 138 -37.41 3.75 -9.75
CA LEU A 138 -36.35 3.15 -10.60
C LEU A 138 -36.02 1.69 -10.25
N ASP A 139 -35.62 0.88 -11.25
CA ASP A 139 -35.10 -0.49 -11.08
C ASP A 139 -33.74 -0.46 -10.32
N PRO A 140 -33.44 -1.43 -9.43
CA PRO A 140 -32.11 -1.64 -8.85
C PRO A 140 -30.90 -1.49 -9.80
N TYR A 141 -31.02 -1.88 -11.07
CA TYR A 141 -29.95 -1.71 -12.07
C TYR A 141 -29.77 -0.25 -12.50
N GLU A 142 -30.87 0.47 -12.69
CA GLU A 142 -30.88 1.92 -12.95
C GLU A 142 -30.40 2.72 -11.73
N ALA A 143 -30.66 2.24 -10.51
CA ALA A 143 -30.18 2.88 -9.29
C ALA A 143 -28.65 2.90 -9.18
N ALA A 144 -27.97 1.83 -9.60
CA ALA A 144 -26.50 1.77 -9.61
C ALA A 144 -25.89 2.69 -10.69
N GLU A 145 -26.49 2.75 -11.89
CA GLU A 145 -26.07 3.70 -12.94
C GLU A 145 -26.35 5.16 -12.53
N THR A 146 -27.47 5.41 -11.87
CA THR A 146 -27.87 6.72 -11.35
C THR A 146 -26.94 7.19 -10.23
N ALA A 147 -26.53 6.28 -9.33
CA ALA A 147 -25.53 6.56 -8.30
C ALA A 147 -24.19 6.98 -8.90
N MET A 148 -23.73 6.32 -9.97
CA MET A 148 -22.53 6.73 -10.71
C MET A 148 -22.72 8.09 -11.42
N ALA A 149 -23.94 8.44 -11.82
CA ALA A 149 -24.22 9.71 -12.48
C ALA A 149 -24.31 10.91 -11.53
N LEU A 150 -24.54 10.70 -10.21
CA LEU A 150 -24.45 11.76 -9.19
C LEU A 150 -23.10 12.47 -9.20
N GLN A 151 -22.03 11.80 -9.66
CA GLN A 151 -20.70 12.37 -9.84
C GLN A 151 -20.66 13.60 -10.75
N SER A 152 -21.66 13.77 -11.61
CA SER A 152 -21.74 14.87 -12.59
C SER A 152 -22.66 16.02 -12.15
N VAL A 153 -23.28 15.91 -10.96
CA VAL A 153 -24.21 16.92 -10.44
C VAL A 153 -23.43 18.12 -9.95
N GLN A 154 -23.73 19.30 -10.52
CA GLN A 154 -23.14 20.55 -10.05
C GLN A 154 -23.76 20.96 -8.71
N LEU A 155 -22.92 21.08 -7.68
CA LEU A 155 -23.33 21.51 -6.36
C LEU A 155 -23.55 23.03 -6.37
N HIS A 156 -24.79 23.46 -6.46
CA HIS A 156 -25.13 24.89 -6.44
C HIS A 156 -25.43 25.43 -5.03
N SER A 157 -25.56 24.58 -4.00
CA SER A 157 -25.76 25.03 -2.61
C SER A 157 -24.55 25.84 -2.08
N PRO A 158 -24.74 26.98 -1.38
CA PRO A 158 -23.65 27.76 -0.80
C PRO A 158 -22.79 27.01 0.23
N LEU A 159 -23.41 26.16 1.06
CA LEU A 159 -22.70 25.33 2.03
C LEU A 159 -21.89 24.23 1.35
N ALA A 160 -22.49 23.55 0.36
CA ALA A 160 -21.81 22.54 -0.43
C ALA A 160 -20.66 23.15 -1.25
N ARG A 161 -20.85 24.33 -1.86
CA ARG A 161 -19.79 25.07 -2.56
C ARG A 161 -18.67 25.49 -1.62
N ALA A 162 -18.98 26.10 -0.47
CA ALA A 162 -17.94 26.50 0.48
C ALA A 162 -17.15 25.29 1.00
N ALA A 163 -17.78 24.12 1.04
CA ALA A 163 -17.11 22.87 1.34
C ALA A 163 -16.16 22.46 0.19
N VAL A 164 -16.65 22.43 -1.05
CA VAL A 164 -15.86 22.13 -2.27
C VAL A 164 -14.73 23.13 -2.52
N ASP A 165 -14.96 24.43 -2.37
CA ASP A 165 -13.94 25.47 -2.59
C ASP A 165 -12.76 25.30 -1.61
N ARG A 166 -13.06 24.87 -0.37
CA ARG A 166 -12.02 24.52 0.62
C ARG A 166 -11.29 23.22 0.23
N CYS A 167 -11.99 22.24 -0.34
CA CYS A 167 -11.36 21.06 -0.97
C CYS A 167 -10.35 21.47 -2.04
N GLU A 168 -10.79 22.27 -3.02
CA GLU A 168 -9.95 22.69 -4.13
C GLU A 168 -8.71 23.45 -3.65
N SER A 169 -8.83 24.23 -2.57
CA SER A 169 -7.69 24.95 -1.98
C SER A 169 -6.59 24.03 -1.39
N GLU A 170 -6.95 22.87 -0.85
CA GLU A 170 -5.99 21.85 -0.34
C GLU A 170 -5.37 21.01 -1.48
N LEU A 171 -6.03 20.94 -2.64
CA LEU A 171 -5.47 20.35 -3.86
C LEU A 171 -4.50 21.30 -4.58
N HIS A 172 -4.60 22.61 -4.34
CA HIS A 172 -3.76 23.64 -4.92
C HIS A 172 -2.45 23.85 -4.15
N ILE A 173 -1.65 22.78 -4.09
CA ILE A 173 -0.32 22.79 -3.50
C ILE A 173 0.66 23.45 -4.49
N TYR A 174 1.28 24.56 -4.06
CA TYR A 174 2.35 25.17 -4.84
C TYR A 174 3.68 24.45 -4.59
N CYS A 175 4.17 23.74 -5.61
CA CYS A 175 5.40 22.96 -5.51
C CYS A 175 6.61 23.71 -6.06
N LYS A 176 7.66 23.81 -5.25
CA LYS A 176 9.00 24.22 -5.72
C LYS A 176 9.83 22.96 -5.99
N PRO A 177 10.61 22.91 -7.09
CA PRO A 177 11.57 21.83 -7.31
C PRO A 177 12.53 21.73 -6.12
N SER A 178 12.52 20.59 -5.44
CA SER A 178 13.38 20.27 -4.30
C SER A 178 14.26 19.07 -4.62
N ARG A 179 15.45 19.05 -4.01
CA ARG A 179 16.37 17.90 -4.00
C ARG A 179 15.87 16.75 -3.12
N TYR A 180 15.07 17.05 -2.10
CA TYR A 180 14.56 16.10 -1.12
C TYR A 180 13.06 15.87 -1.28
N ARG A 181 12.62 14.65 -0.94
CA ARG A 181 11.20 14.28 -0.86
C ARG A 181 10.56 15.00 0.33
N THR A 182 9.28 15.35 0.24
CA THR A 182 8.50 15.71 1.42
C THR A 182 8.17 14.45 2.23
N ALA A 183 7.88 14.60 3.52
CA ALA A 183 7.54 13.45 4.38
C ALA A 183 6.21 12.77 3.98
N ASP A 184 5.26 13.54 3.43
CA ASP A 184 3.93 13.07 3.02
C ASP A 184 3.84 12.65 1.55
N GLY A 185 4.95 12.70 0.80
CA GLY A 185 4.98 12.36 -0.63
C GLY A 185 4.43 13.45 -1.57
N SER A 186 3.89 14.54 -1.06
CA SER A 186 3.44 15.67 -1.88
C SER A 186 4.56 16.27 -2.73
N CYS A 187 4.19 16.96 -3.82
CA CYS A 187 5.14 17.62 -4.72
C CYS A 187 6.19 16.72 -5.38
N ASN A 188 6.03 15.39 -5.31
CA ASN A 188 6.78 14.47 -6.14
C ASN A 188 6.45 14.75 -7.62
N ASN A 189 5.17 14.72 -7.97
CA ASN A 189 4.71 15.23 -9.27
C ASN A 189 4.42 16.74 -9.17
N LEU A 190 5.19 17.55 -9.92
CA LEU A 190 5.06 19.02 -9.87
C LEU A 190 3.79 19.54 -10.57
N ARG A 191 3.16 18.72 -11.41
CA ARG A 191 1.91 19.06 -12.12
C ARG A 191 0.68 18.56 -11.37
N TYR A 192 0.80 17.42 -10.70
CA TYR A 192 -0.25 16.79 -9.89
C TYR A 192 0.28 16.55 -8.47
N PRO A 193 0.38 17.60 -7.64
CA PRO A 193 1.09 17.57 -6.36
C PRO A 193 0.63 16.51 -5.35
N THR A 194 -0.59 16.00 -5.50
CA THR A 194 -1.23 15.04 -4.59
C THR A 194 -1.08 13.58 -5.04
N TRP A 195 -0.59 13.31 -6.25
CA TRP A 195 -0.37 11.93 -6.70
C TRP A 195 0.65 11.24 -5.80
N GLY A 196 0.27 10.11 -5.22
CA GLY A 196 1.12 9.32 -4.33
C GLY A 196 1.36 9.90 -2.94
N LYS A 197 0.71 11.02 -2.60
CA LYS A 197 0.73 11.61 -1.26
C LYS A 197 0.01 10.71 -0.25
N SER A 198 0.44 10.69 1.00
CA SER A 198 -0.30 10.05 2.09
C SER A 198 -1.67 10.71 2.33
N PHE A 199 -2.61 9.91 2.83
CA PHE A 199 -4.03 10.28 2.98
C PHE A 199 -4.65 10.68 1.64
N THR A 200 -4.39 9.88 0.62
CA THR A 200 -5.05 10.01 -0.69
C THR A 200 -5.68 8.69 -1.12
N CYS A 201 -6.62 8.79 -2.05
CA CYS A 201 -7.47 7.67 -2.44
C CYS A 201 -6.72 6.70 -3.34
N PHE A 202 -7.06 5.40 -3.25
CA PHE A 202 -6.55 4.43 -4.19
C PHE A 202 -6.97 4.76 -5.63
N GLN A 203 -6.04 4.57 -6.57
CA GLN A 203 -6.37 4.44 -7.99
C GLN A 203 -7.21 3.17 -8.21
N ARG A 204 -7.95 3.11 -9.32
CA ARG A 204 -8.72 1.91 -9.69
C ARG A 204 -8.42 1.51 -11.13
N LEU A 205 -8.21 0.22 -11.37
CA LEU A 205 -8.09 -0.32 -12.73
C LEU A 205 -9.46 -0.43 -13.40
N LEU A 206 -10.48 -0.82 -12.62
CA LEU A 206 -11.85 -0.93 -13.07
C LEU A 206 -12.80 -0.15 -12.15
N PRO A 207 -13.96 0.30 -12.65
CA PRO A 207 -14.99 0.87 -11.79
C PRO A 207 -15.38 -0.10 -10.66
N PRO A 208 -15.60 0.40 -9.43
CA PRO A 208 -15.96 -0.46 -8.31
C PRO A 208 -17.28 -1.19 -8.58
N ALA A 209 -17.44 -2.36 -7.97
CA ALA A 209 -18.66 -3.15 -7.99
C ALA A 209 -19.26 -3.21 -6.58
N TYR A 210 -20.32 -2.43 -6.38
CA TYR A 210 -21.17 -2.43 -5.19
C TYR A 210 -22.59 -2.81 -5.57
N SER A 211 -23.32 -3.51 -4.68
CA SER A 211 -24.68 -3.96 -5.00
C SER A 211 -25.70 -2.82 -5.06
N ASP A 212 -25.40 -1.69 -4.43
CA ASP A 212 -26.18 -0.46 -4.43
C ASP A 212 -25.53 0.67 -5.25
N GLY A 213 -24.47 0.35 -6.01
CA GLY A 213 -23.68 1.32 -6.78
C GLY A 213 -22.81 2.27 -5.94
N GLN A 214 -22.77 2.13 -4.60
CA GLN A 214 -22.07 3.07 -3.73
C GLN A 214 -21.11 2.37 -2.77
N SER A 215 -21.62 1.53 -1.87
CA SER A 215 -20.81 1.02 -0.76
C SER A 215 -21.27 -0.34 -0.21
N ALA A 216 -22.45 -0.83 -0.58
CA ALA A 216 -22.89 -2.16 -0.16
C ALA A 216 -22.06 -3.25 -0.88
N PRO A 217 -21.47 -4.22 -0.13
CA PRO A 217 -20.66 -5.27 -0.73
C PRO A 217 -21.39 -5.97 -1.88
N ARG A 218 -20.67 -6.24 -2.97
CA ARG A 218 -21.24 -6.89 -4.15
C ARG A 218 -22.01 -8.17 -3.82
N VAL A 219 -23.11 -8.36 -4.54
CA VAL A 219 -23.87 -9.63 -4.57
C VAL A 219 -23.50 -10.43 -5.82
N SER A 220 -23.99 -11.66 -5.91
CA SER A 220 -23.84 -12.47 -7.13
C SER A 220 -24.50 -11.76 -8.31
N VAL A 221 -23.98 -11.99 -9.52
CA VAL A 221 -24.65 -11.58 -10.77
C VAL A 221 -26.06 -12.17 -10.92
N THR A 222 -26.39 -13.19 -10.12
CA THR A 222 -27.74 -13.78 -10.05
C THR A 222 -28.68 -13.06 -9.07
N GLY A 223 -28.23 -12.00 -8.39
CA GLY A 223 -28.97 -11.26 -7.36
C GLY A 223 -28.93 -11.86 -5.96
N TYR A 224 -28.37 -13.07 -5.79
CA TYR A 224 -28.25 -13.74 -4.49
C TYR A 224 -26.97 -13.35 -3.72
N PRO A 225 -26.90 -13.58 -2.40
CA PRO A 225 -25.66 -13.37 -1.64
C PRO A 225 -24.48 -14.19 -2.16
N LEU A 226 -23.28 -13.61 -2.13
CA LEU A 226 -22.04 -14.33 -2.40
C LEU A 226 -21.70 -15.34 -1.28
N PRO A 227 -20.88 -16.37 -1.57
CA PRO A 227 -20.50 -17.36 -0.57
C PRO A 227 -19.80 -16.71 0.64
N ASN A 228 -20.03 -17.28 1.82
CA ASN A 228 -19.40 -16.79 3.05
C ASN A 228 -17.85 -16.85 2.95
N PRO A 229 -17.12 -15.75 3.23
CA PRO A 229 -15.66 -15.72 3.15
C PRO A 229 -14.95 -16.80 3.99
N ARG A 230 -15.48 -17.15 5.17
CA ARG A 230 -14.93 -18.22 6.01
C ARG A 230 -15.11 -19.60 5.38
N LEU A 231 -16.22 -19.83 4.69
CA LEU A 231 -16.43 -21.06 3.93
C LEU A 231 -15.42 -21.17 2.76
N LEU A 232 -15.21 -20.07 2.03
CA LEU A 232 -14.19 -20.00 0.98
C LEU A 232 -12.79 -20.26 1.54
N SER A 233 -12.43 -19.63 2.66
CA SER A 233 -11.18 -19.91 3.37
C SER A 233 -11.05 -21.40 3.74
N ALA A 234 -12.09 -22.01 4.29
CA ALA A 234 -12.06 -23.41 4.69
C ALA A 234 -11.89 -24.38 3.50
N VAL A 235 -12.55 -24.12 2.37
CA VAL A 235 -12.61 -25.05 1.24
C VAL A 235 -11.52 -24.80 0.20
N VAL A 236 -11.23 -23.53 -0.13
CA VAL A 236 -10.24 -23.14 -1.15
C VAL A 236 -8.87 -23.01 -0.50
N HIS A 237 -8.77 -22.23 0.58
CA HIS A 237 -7.51 -21.89 1.23
C HIS A 237 -7.09 -22.88 2.32
N ARG A 238 -6.98 -24.16 1.96
CA ARG A 238 -6.57 -25.23 2.90
C ARG A 238 -5.16 -24.98 3.47
N ASP A 239 -4.85 -25.60 4.60
CA ASP A 239 -3.51 -25.61 5.18
C ASP A 239 -2.75 -26.82 4.64
N LEU A 240 -2.02 -26.63 3.55
CA LEU A 240 -1.13 -27.62 2.96
C LEU A 240 0.27 -27.00 2.87
N ASN A 241 1.28 -27.80 3.20
CA ASN A 241 2.66 -27.36 3.22
C ASN A 241 3.37 -27.75 1.92
N TYR A 242 3.66 -26.76 1.09
CA TYR A 242 4.45 -26.92 -0.13
C TYR A 242 5.59 -25.89 -0.11
N PRO A 243 6.81 -26.27 0.30
CA PRO A 243 7.94 -25.36 0.33
C PRO A 243 8.30 -24.85 -1.06
N ALA A 244 8.62 -23.56 -1.15
CA ALA A 244 9.15 -22.93 -2.34
C ALA A 244 10.65 -23.23 -2.55
N THR A 245 11.18 -22.84 -3.71
CA THR A 245 12.62 -22.89 -4.02
C THR A 245 13.38 -21.65 -3.53
N TYR A 246 12.65 -20.62 -3.08
CA TYR A 246 13.19 -19.39 -2.51
C TYR A 246 13.07 -19.37 -0.99
N THR A 247 13.93 -18.58 -0.36
CA THR A 247 14.02 -18.47 1.09
C THR A 247 12.83 -17.72 1.67
N HIS A 248 12.62 -17.86 2.97
CA HIS A 248 11.57 -17.17 3.71
C HIS A 248 11.79 -15.64 3.73
N MET A 249 12.99 -15.17 3.40
CA MET A 249 13.29 -13.77 3.14
C MET A 249 12.45 -13.16 2.00
N VAL A 250 12.00 -13.94 1.01
CA VAL A 250 11.10 -13.42 -0.05
C VAL A 250 9.78 -12.95 0.54
N MET A 251 9.18 -13.75 1.42
CA MET A 251 7.96 -13.39 2.14
C MET A 251 8.23 -12.17 3.03
N GLN A 252 9.29 -12.24 3.84
CA GLN A 252 9.54 -11.23 4.86
C GLN A 252 9.86 -9.85 4.26
N PHE A 253 10.68 -9.81 3.21
CA PHE A 253 10.97 -8.56 2.52
C PHE A 253 9.76 -8.05 1.75
N GLY A 254 8.94 -8.94 1.17
CA GLY A 254 7.70 -8.55 0.52
C GLY A 254 6.74 -7.83 1.46
N GLN A 255 6.62 -8.31 2.71
CA GLN A 255 5.83 -7.63 3.75
C GLN A 255 6.46 -6.31 4.19
N PHE A 256 7.76 -6.30 4.48
CA PHE A 256 8.48 -5.08 4.88
C PHE A 256 8.37 -3.98 3.81
N PHE A 257 8.47 -4.37 2.54
CA PHE A 257 8.24 -3.51 1.38
C PHE A 257 6.78 -3.08 1.24
N ALA A 258 5.81 -3.99 1.43
CA ALA A 258 4.39 -3.63 1.35
C ALA A 258 4.04 -2.52 2.36
N HIS A 259 4.69 -2.52 3.52
CA HIS A 259 4.50 -1.50 4.54
C HIS A 259 5.13 -0.14 4.20
N ASP A 260 5.95 -0.06 3.14
CA ASP A 260 6.49 1.20 2.60
C ASP A 260 5.48 1.91 1.68
N ILE A 261 4.69 1.12 0.94
CA ILE A 261 3.89 1.65 -0.16
C ILE A 261 2.39 1.56 0.05
N THR A 262 1.89 0.68 0.94
CA THR A 262 0.44 0.58 1.19
C THR A 262 0.04 0.24 2.62
N PHE A 263 -0.97 0.98 3.09
CA PHE A 263 -1.64 0.77 4.36
C PHE A 263 -3.07 1.29 4.33
N THR A 264 -4.01 0.35 4.26
CA THR A 264 -5.43 0.61 4.51
C THR A 264 -5.71 0.53 6.02
N PRO A 265 -6.09 1.63 6.68
CA PRO A 265 -6.32 1.64 8.11
C PRO A 265 -7.66 0.95 8.46
N SER A 266 -7.64 0.06 9.47
CA SER A 266 -8.84 -0.66 9.94
C SER A 266 -9.50 -0.04 11.14
N SER A 267 -10.83 -0.08 11.14
CA SER A 267 -11.63 0.40 12.24
C SER A 267 -11.45 -0.44 13.50
N ARG A 268 -11.18 0.23 14.62
CA ARG A 268 -11.25 -0.30 15.97
C ARG A 268 -12.57 0.16 16.59
N THR A 269 -13.59 -0.69 16.59
CA THR A 269 -14.62 -0.59 17.63
C THR A 269 -13.88 -0.84 18.93
N MET A 270 -13.71 0.20 19.74
CA MET A 270 -13.09 0.07 21.04
C MET A 270 -13.90 -0.93 21.86
N SER A 271 -13.22 -1.99 22.33
CA SER A 271 -13.74 -3.09 23.15
C SER A 271 -14.53 -4.19 22.40
N SER A 272 -13.95 -5.39 22.42
CA SER A 272 -14.46 -6.71 21.99
C SER A 272 -14.26 -7.10 20.51
N MET A 273 -13.87 -8.37 20.32
CA MET A 273 -13.32 -9.00 19.10
C MET A 273 -14.30 -9.17 17.93
N SER A 274 -15.27 -8.27 17.73
CA SER A 274 -16.25 -8.40 16.66
C SER A 274 -16.25 -7.14 15.80
N THR A 275 -15.88 -7.33 14.53
CA THR A 275 -16.07 -6.43 13.37
C THR A 275 -15.12 -5.23 13.26
N ARG A 276 -14.12 -5.37 12.38
CA ARG A 276 -13.30 -4.28 11.82
C ARG A 276 -13.74 -4.06 10.36
N SER A 277 -14.01 -2.83 9.94
CA SER A 277 -14.09 -2.50 8.51
C SER A 277 -13.14 -1.33 8.20
N GLU A 278 -12.61 -1.26 6.97
CA GLU A 278 -11.43 -0.43 6.63
C GLU A 278 -11.85 0.70 5.68
N THR A 279 -11.15 1.84 5.75
CA THR A 279 -11.41 2.96 4.82
C THR A 279 -10.88 2.64 3.42
N THR A 280 -11.28 3.41 2.41
CA THR A 280 -10.75 3.28 1.04
C THR A 280 -9.52 4.16 0.79
N ASP A 281 -8.89 4.66 1.85
CA ASP A 281 -7.80 5.63 1.75
C ASP A 281 -6.44 5.01 2.04
N GLU A 282 -5.44 5.48 1.30
CA GLU A 282 -4.06 5.14 1.52
C GLU A 282 -3.49 6.10 2.56
N SER A 283 -3.14 5.60 3.74
CA SER A 283 -2.70 6.42 4.87
C SER A 283 -1.19 6.65 4.91
N ILE A 284 -0.43 5.99 4.03
CA ILE A 284 1.01 6.20 3.85
C ILE A 284 1.35 6.69 2.44
N THR A 285 2.61 7.06 2.20
CA THR A 285 3.05 7.48 0.86
C THR A 285 2.99 6.28 -0.11
N ALA A 286 2.68 6.53 -1.39
CA ALA A 286 2.67 5.45 -2.38
C ALA A 286 4.07 5.07 -2.86
N TYR A 287 5.06 5.94 -2.66
CA TYR A 287 6.40 5.81 -3.21
C TYR A 287 7.23 4.79 -2.44
N ILE A 288 8.21 4.19 -3.12
CA ILE A 288 9.26 3.40 -2.46
C ILE A 288 10.27 4.39 -1.89
N ASP A 289 9.95 4.98 -0.74
CA ASP A 289 10.68 6.08 -0.11
C ASP A 289 11.06 5.83 1.35
N GLY A 290 10.96 4.57 1.79
CA GLY A 290 11.37 4.17 3.12
C GLY A 290 10.44 4.71 4.21
N SER A 291 9.19 5.03 3.90
CA SER A 291 8.20 5.53 4.84
C SER A 291 8.02 4.59 6.05
N MET A 292 8.19 3.28 5.86
CA MET A 292 8.18 2.30 6.97
C MET A 292 9.36 2.47 7.96
N ILE A 293 10.42 3.16 7.55
CA ILE A 293 11.57 3.52 8.40
C ILE A 293 11.41 4.96 8.91
N TYR A 294 10.92 5.88 8.08
CA TYR A 294 11.00 7.33 8.29
C TYR A 294 9.68 8.04 8.60
N GLY A 295 8.53 7.37 8.55
CA GLY A 295 7.20 7.97 8.70
C GLY A 295 6.63 8.52 7.40
N SER A 296 5.31 8.74 7.36
CA SER A 296 4.56 9.25 6.21
C SER A 296 4.00 10.66 6.41
N MET A 297 4.43 11.31 7.50
CA MET A 297 4.08 12.67 7.86
C MET A 297 5.25 13.37 8.55
N GLU A 298 5.28 14.70 8.45
CA GLU A 298 6.37 15.53 8.96
C GLU A 298 6.60 15.36 10.48
N ASN A 299 5.52 15.25 11.26
CA ASN A 299 5.59 15.05 12.71
C ASN A 299 6.13 13.66 13.09
N GLU A 300 5.73 12.61 12.37
CA GLU A 300 6.23 11.25 12.54
C GLU A 300 7.72 11.20 12.20
N THR A 301 8.12 11.77 11.06
CA THR A 301 9.51 11.82 10.64
C THR A 301 10.37 12.54 11.66
N LYS A 302 9.99 13.74 12.10
CA LYS A 302 10.75 14.52 13.09
C LYS A 302 10.89 13.82 14.46
N ALA A 303 9.98 12.92 14.81
CA ALA A 303 10.04 12.20 16.08
C ALA A 303 11.07 11.05 16.10
N LEU A 304 11.67 10.70 14.97
CA LEU A 304 12.51 9.50 14.82
C LEU A 304 14.01 9.77 14.75
N TRP A 305 14.45 11.02 14.68
CA TRP A 305 15.87 11.38 14.50
C TRP A 305 16.23 12.69 15.20
N THR A 306 17.54 12.99 15.31
CA THR A 306 18.04 14.19 15.99
C THR A 306 18.89 15.10 15.10
N THR A 307 18.65 16.41 15.18
CA THR A 307 19.48 17.44 14.54
C THR A 307 20.76 17.76 15.33
N VAL A 308 20.77 17.48 16.64
CA VAL A 308 21.86 17.81 17.57
C VAL A 308 22.48 16.57 18.21
N GLY A 309 23.70 16.69 18.73
CA GLY A 309 24.44 15.57 19.33
C GLY A 309 24.95 14.59 18.26
N PRO A 310 24.54 13.31 18.24
CA PRO A 310 24.76 12.39 17.12
C PRO A 310 23.95 12.83 15.88
N ALA A 311 24.26 14.02 15.36
CA ALA A 311 23.46 14.76 14.39
C ALA A 311 23.20 13.96 13.11
N GLY A 312 21.94 13.96 12.68
CA GLY A 312 21.45 13.25 11.50
C GLY A 312 21.14 11.77 11.73
N ARG A 313 21.45 11.21 12.91
CA ARG A 313 21.14 9.81 13.23
C ARG A 313 19.70 9.63 13.69
N MET A 314 19.14 8.46 13.38
CA MET A 314 17.89 7.96 13.93
C MET A 314 18.07 7.61 15.41
N HIS A 315 17.03 7.83 16.21
CA HIS A 315 16.99 7.42 17.61
C HIS A 315 17.07 5.90 17.75
N VAL A 316 17.70 5.44 18.83
CA VAL A 316 17.89 4.02 19.14
C VAL A 316 17.62 3.77 20.62
N THR A 317 17.26 2.53 20.96
CA THR A 317 17.48 2.00 22.31
C THR A 317 18.60 0.97 22.26
N LEU A 318 19.15 0.60 23.41
CA LEU A 318 20.13 -0.47 23.52
C LEU A 318 19.47 -1.75 24.04
N GLY A 319 19.82 -2.88 23.44
CA GLY A 319 19.59 -4.20 24.03
C GLY A 319 20.50 -4.44 25.24
N ARG A 320 20.26 -5.52 25.99
CA ARG A 320 21.09 -5.92 27.14
C ARG A 320 22.50 -6.31 26.71
N ASN A 321 22.67 -6.72 25.46
CA ASN A 321 23.94 -6.97 24.79
C ASN A 321 24.65 -5.69 24.28
N GLY A 322 24.11 -4.50 24.57
CA GLY A 322 24.69 -3.21 24.16
C GLY A 322 24.51 -2.85 22.69
N LYS A 323 23.71 -3.62 21.93
CA LYS A 323 23.50 -3.42 20.50
C LYS A 323 22.31 -2.49 20.23
N GLU A 324 22.40 -1.70 19.16
CA GLU A 324 21.35 -0.76 18.78
C GLU A 324 20.08 -1.49 18.33
N LEU A 325 18.94 -1.13 18.90
CA LEU A 325 17.60 -1.57 18.54
C LEU A 325 16.75 -0.35 18.17
N LEU A 326 15.56 -0.60 17.62
CA LEU A 326 14.58 0.44 17.34
C LEU A 326 14.28 1.29 18.59
N PRO A 327 13.94 2.59 18.45
CA PRO A 327 13.64 3.45 19.59
C PRO A 327 12.43 2.95 20.38
N ARG A 328 12.36 3.31 21.66
CA ARG A 328 11.23 2.93 22.54
C ARG A 328 9.95 3.63 22.08
N SER A 329 8.86 2.89 22.03
CA SER A 329 7.53 3.43 21.80
C SER A 329 7.00 4.14 23.05
N PRO A 330 6.59 5.42 22.95
CA PRO A 330 5.85 6.10 24.00
C PRO A 330 4.35 5.71 24.02
N GLU A 331 3.86 5.05 22.96
CA GLU A 331 2.44 4.75 22.73
C GLU A 331 2.25 3.29 22.25
N PRO A 332 2.47 2.29 23.12
CA PRO A 332 2.54 0.88 22.72
C PRO A 332 1.25 0.34 22.08
N ASP A 333 0.08 0.88 22.45
CA ASP A 333 -1.22 0.49 21.87
C ASP A 333 -1.40 1.00 20.42
N ASN A 334 -0.78 2.14 20.09
CA ASN A 334 -0.79 2.74 18.76
C ASN A 334 0.24 2.07 17.85
N ASP A 335 1.41 1.73 18.41
CA ASP A 335 2.48 0.97 17.74
C ASP A 335 2.24 -0.57 17.70
N GLN A 336 0.97 -0.96 17.87
CA GLN A 336 0.45 -2.33 17.71
C GLN A 336 1.32 -3.38 18.39
N CYS A 337 1.49 -3.26 19.70
CA CYS A 337 2.35 -4.15 20.48
C CYS A 337 1.60 -4.74 21.68
N SER A 338 2.01 -5.92 22.14
CA SER A 338 1.49 -6.51 23.39
C SER A 338 2.00 -5.72 24.59
N LYS A 339 1.26 -5.75 25.71
CA LYS A 339 1.70 -5.12 26.96
C LYS A 339 3.07 -5.68 27.37
N PRO A 340 4.11 -4.84 27.55
CA PRO A 340 5.43 -5.30 27.93
C PRO A 340 5.46 -5.80 29.38
N GLU A 341 6.38 -6.72 29.67
CA GLU A 341 6.79 -7.05 31.04
C GLU A 341 7.61 -5.89 31.65
N GLN A 342 7.91 -5.98 32.95
CA GLN A 342 8.70 -4.97 33.66
C GLN A 342 10.08 -4.78 32.98
N ASP A 343 10.48 -3.53 32.74
CA ASP A 343 11.72 -3.12 32.07
C ASP A 343 11.88 -3.49 30.58
N LEU A 344 10.77 -3.78 29.89
CA LEU A 344 10.72 -3.94 28.43
C LEU A 344 9.83 -2.87 27.79
N TRP A 345 10.14 -2.51 26.54
CA TRP A 345 9.35 -1.55 25.76
C TRP A 345 9.11 -2.06 24.36
N CYS A 346 7.95 -1.70 23.80
CA CYS A 346 7.67 -1.84 22.38
C CYS A 346 8.55 -0.90 21.55
N PHE A 347 8.66 -1.17 20.25
CA PHE A 347 9.49 -0.38 19.37
C PHE A 347 8.68 0.63 18.56
N LYS A 348 9.28 1.80 18.32
CA LYS A 348 8.78 2.83 17.41
C LYS A 348 9.55 2.79 16.10
N ALA A 349 8.85 2.94 14.97
CA ALA A 349 9.42 3.04 13.64
C ALA A 349 8.58 4.02 12.81
N GLY A 350 8.90 4.18 11.52
CA GLY A 350 8.08 4.94 10.58
C GLY A 350 6.71 4.31 10.32
N ASP A 351 6.60 2.98 10.44
CA ASP A 351 5.34 2.25 10.34
C ASP A 351 4.98 1.57 11.68
N LYS A 352 3.74 1.75 12.11
CA LYS A 352 3.23 1.23 13.39
C LYS A 352 3.13 -0.30 13.46
N ARG A 353 3.23 -1.01 12.33
CA ARG A 353 3.17 -2.48 12.29
C ARG A 353 4.55 -3.11 12.49
N ALA A 354 5.60 -2.32 12.75
CA ALA A 354 6.96 -2.83 12.96
C ALA A 354 7.09 -3.90 14.06
N ASN A 355 6.17 -3.90 15.06
CA ASN A 355 6.12 -4.88 16.14
C ASN A 355 5.31 -6.15 15.79
N GLN A 356 4.74 -6.27 14.59
CA GLN A 356 3.76 -7.32 14.28
C GLN A 356 4.28 -8.74 14.54
N HIS A 357 5.54 -9.02 14.22
CA HIS A 357 6.25 -10.25 14.61
C HIS A 357 7.78 -10.06 14.51
N PRO A 358 8.59 -10.89 15.21
CA PRO A 358 10.04 -10.70 15.33
C PRO A 358 10.78 -10.58 14.00
N ALA A 359 10.39 -11.36 12.98
CA ALA A 359 11.04 -11.31 11.68
C ALA A 359 10.84 -9.99 10.92
N LEU A 360 9.70 -9.30 11.09
CA LEU A 360 9.48 -7.96 10.55
C LEU A 360 10.31 -6.92 11.33
N THR A 361 10.31 -7.01 12.65
CA THR A 361 11.12 -6.15 13.54
C THR A 361 12.62 -6.25 13.23
N ALA A 362 13.11 -7.43 12.82
CA ALA A 362 14.49 -7.64 12.39
C ALA A 362 14.86 -6.74 11.20
N LEU A 363 14.02 -6.72 10.14
CA LEU A 363 14.29 -5.89 8.96
C LEU A 363 14.21 -4.38 9.28
N HIS A 364 13.23 -3.94 10.08
CA HIS A 364 13.19 -2.55 10.55
C HIS A 364 14.47 -2.16 11.31
N THR A 365 14.96 -3.05 12.19
CA THR A 365 16.20 -2.81 12.95
C THR A 365 17.42 -2.76 12.03
N ILE A 366 17.54 -3.67 11.07
CA ILE A 366 18.63 -3.70 10.09
C ILE A 366 18.71 -2.41 9.27
N PHE A 367 17.56 -1.92 8.77
CA PHE A 367 17.55 -0.68 7.98
C PHE A 367 17.74 0.59 8.82
N LEU A 368 17.30 0.60 10.08
CA LEU A 368 17.68 1.67 11.01
C LEU A 368 19.19 1.72 11.23
N ARG A 369 19.80 0.57 11.53
CA ARG A 369 21.25 0.45 11.71
C ARG A 369 22.00 0.88 10.44
N GLN A 370 21.49 0.50 9.27
CA GLN A 370 22.07 0.89 7.98
C GLN A 370 22.01 2.40 7.75
N HIS A 371 20.90 3.08 8.10
CA HIS A 371 20.84 4.55 8.07
C HIS A 371 21.94 5.16 8.95
N ASN A 372 22.01 4.73 10.21
CA ASN A 372 22.96 5.24 11.19
C ASN A 372 24.43 4.98 10.80
N ARG A 373 24.70 3.84 10.15
CA ARG A 373 26.00 3.52 9.55
C ARG A 373 26.36 4.49 8.42
N VAL A 374 25.43 4.75 7.50
CA VAL A 374 25.61 5.69 6.38
C VAL A 374 25.82 7.12 6.89
N VAL A 375 25.06 7.57 7.90
CA VAL A 375 25.25 8.89 8.53
C VAL A 375 26.67 9.06 9.07
N ASN A 376 27.20 8.04 9.76
CA ASN A 376 28.55 8.09 10.30
C ASN A 376 29.61 8.22 9.20
N GLU A 377 29.47 7.46 8.12
CA GLU A 377 30.40 7.51 6.98
C GLU A 377 30.30 8.85 6.25
N LEU A 378 29.09 9.38 6.03
CA LEU A 378 28.89 10.71 5.45
C LEU A 378 29.48 11.81 6.33
N LYS A 379 29.34 11.73 7.66
CA LYS A 379 29.95 12.69 8.60
C LYS A 379 31.47 12.63 8.57
N TYR A 380 32.03 11.43 8.45
CA TYR A 380 33.48 11.27 8.29
C TYR A 380 33.98 11.88 6.97
N LEU A 381 33.27 11.66 5.86
CA LEU A 381 33.62 12.22 4.55
C LEU A 381 33.39 13.73 4.47
N ASN A 382 32.37 14.24 5.16
CA ASN A 382 31.93 15.62 5.14
C ASN A 382 31.78 16.18 6.58
N PRO A 383 32.89 16.49 7.29
CA PRO A 383 32.85 16.92 8.69
C PRO A 383 31.98 18.15 8.96
N ASN A 384 31.81 19.02 7.96
CA ASN A 384 31.08 20.28 8.08
C ASN A 384 29.57 20.18 7.78
N TRP A 385 29.06 19.01 7.37
CA TRP A 385 27.61 18.84 7.19
C TRP A 385 26.88 18.88 8.53
N ASP A 386 25.75 19.58 8.54
CA ASP A 386 24.83 19.65 9.67
C ASP A 386 23.93 18.40 9.74
N GLY A 387 23.16 18.29 10.83
CA GLY A 387 22.31 17.12 11.08
C GLY A 387 21.25 16.91 10.00
N GLU A 388 20.64 17.99 9.49
CA GLU A 388 19.64 17.92 8.43
C GLU A 388 20.24 17.38 7.13
N THR A 389 21.38 17.92 6.69
CA THR A 389 22.04 17.46 5.46
C THR A 389 22.45 15.99 5.57
N LEU A 390 23.02 15.58 6.72
CA LEU A 390 23.39 14.19 6.98
C LEU A 390 22.18 13.25 6.92
N TYR A 391 21.10 13.62 7.61
CA TYR A 391 19.87 12.84 7.64
C TYR A 391 19.27 12.68 6.24
N GLN A 392 19.12 13.78 5.50
CA GLN A 392 18.50 13.78 4.18
C GLN A 392 19.33 13.04 3.13
N GLU A 393 20.66 13.17 3.14
CA GLU A 393 21.52 12.43 2.22
C GLU A 393 21.57 10.94 2.57
N ALA A 394 21.63 10.58 3.86
CA ALA A 394 21.53 9.19 4.30
C ALA A 394 20.17 8.59 3.90
N LYS A 395 19.06 9.28 4.18
CA LYS A 395 17.70 8.88 3.77
C LYS A 395 17.63 8.63 2.27
N ARG A 396 18.15 9.53 1.43
CA ARG A 396 18.21 9.35 -0.03
C ARG A 396 18.99 8.10 -0.45
N ILE A 397 20.13 7.82 0.19
CA ILE A 397 20.92 6.62 -0.09
C ILE A 397 20.15 5.36 0.30
N ILE A 398 19.55 5.31 1.49
CA ILE A 398 18.77 4.16 1.95
C ILE A 398 17.57 3.89 1.03
N ILE A 399 16.87 4.94 0.61
CA ILE A 399 15.77 4.84 -0.36
C ILE A 399 16.26 4.22 -1.67
N ALA A 400 17.38 4.70 -2.20
CA ALA A 400 17.96 4.13 -3.42
C ALA A 400 18.37 2.66 -3.21
N GLN A 401 18.91 2.29 -2.03
CA GLN A 401 19.23 0.91 -1.69
C GLN A 401 17.98 0.02 -1.67
N LEU A 402 16.87 0.47 -1.07
CA LEU A 402 15.57 -0.22 -1.08
C LEU A 402 15.04 -0.41 -2.51
N GLN A 403 15.09 0.65 -3.33
CA GLN A 403 14.66 0.61 -4.73
C GLN A 403 15.51 -0.38 -5.55
N VAL A 404 16.84 -0.39 -5.35
CA VAL A 404 17.75 -1.34 -6.01
C VAL A 404 17.40 -2.77 -5.59
N ILE A 405 17.34 -3.09 -4.30
CA ILE A 405 17.04 -4.45 -3.81
C ILE A 405 15.70 -4.93 -4.37
N THR A 406 14.69 -4.07 -4.31
CA THR A 406 13.33 -4.38 -4.78
C THR A 406 13.33 -4.74 -6.26
N TYR A 407 13.89 -3.92 -7.16
CA TYR A 407 13.80 -4.14 -8.61
C TYR A 407 14.88 -5.07 -9.18
N LYS A 408 16.01 -5.23 -8.48
CA LYS A 408 17.14 -6.05 -8.93
C LYS A 408 17.08 -7.48 -8.40
N GLU A 409 16.66 -7.67 -7.15
CA GLU A 409 16.77 -8.96 -6.46
C GLU A 409 15.40 -9.60 -6.18
N TRP A 410 14.42 -8.83 -5.71
CA TRP A 410 13.14 -9.35 -5.24
C TRP A 410 12.08 -9.46 -6.36
N LEU A 411 11.74 -8.34 -7.02
CA LEU A 411 10.68 -8.27 -8.03
C LEU A 411 10.84 -9.24 -9.21
N PRO A 412 12.06 -9.54 -9.71
CA PRO A 412 12.24 -10.56 -10.73
C PRO A 412 11.78 -11.96 -10.32
N LEU A 413 11.83 -12.30 -9.03
CA LEU A 413 11.29 -13.58 -8.53
C LEU A 413 9.77 -13.59 -8.56
N ILE A 414 9.13 -12.42 -8.43
CA ILE A 414 7.69 -12.29 -8.39
C ILE A 414 7.10 -12.29 -9.79
N LEU A 415 7.55 -11.38 -10.66
CA LEU A 415 7.00 -11.17 -12.00
C LEU A 415 7.62 -12.06 -13.09
N GLY A 416 8.79 -12.62 -12.83
CA GLY A 416 9.56 -13.38 -13.81
C GLY A 416 10.29 -12.49 -14.83
N PRO A 417 11.23 -13.08 -15.59
CA PRO A 417 12.14 -12.34 -16.47
C PRO A 417 11.43 -11.63 -17.63
N ASP A 418 10.39 -12.25 -18.20
CA ASP A 418 9.71 -11.71 -19.38
C ASP A 418 8.93 -10.44 -19.05
N ALA A 419 8.13 -10.46 -17.97
CA ALA A 419 7.41 -9.28 -17.50
C ALA A 419 8.37 -8.15 -17.09
N MET A 420 9.48 -8.47 -16.39
CA MET A 420 10.50 -7.49 -16.02
C MET A 420 11.13 -6.81 -17.23
N LYS A 421 11.44 -7.57 -18.28
CA LYS A 421 11.99 -7.05 -19.54
C LYS A 421 10.95 -6.22 -20.29
N TYR A 422 9.74 -6.74 -20.42
CA TYR A 422 8.64 -6.12 -21.14
C TYR A 422 8.29 -4.72 -20.61
N LEU A 423 8.13 -4.63 -19.29
CA LEU A 423 7.81 -3.40 -18.57
C LEU A 423 9.04 -2.50 -18.33
N LYS A 424 10.22 -2.91 -18.77
CA LYS A 424 11.50 -2.19 -18.57
C LYS A 424 11.75 -1.89 -17.09
N LEU A 425 11.45 -2.85 -16.22
CA LEU A 425 11.57 -2.70 -14.77
C LEU A 425 12.99 -2.98 -14.29
N ASN A 426 13.76 -3.80 -15.01
CA ASN A 426 15.16 -4.09 -14.68
C ASN A 426 15.97 -2.81 -14.42
N VAL A 427 16.77 -2.84 -13.35
CA VAL A 427 17.75 -1.79 -13.02
C VAL A 427 18.75 -1.67 -14.18
N MET A 428 19.05 -0.45 -14.61
CA MET A 428 19.97 -0.22 -15.72
C MET A 428 21.40 -0.54 -15.30
N TYR A 429 22.23 -0.98 -16.24
CA TYR A 429 23.65 -1.19 -15.97
C TYR A 429 24.42 0.14 -15.87
N LYS A 430 24.06 1.13 -16.69
CA LYS A 430 24.71 2.45 -16.77
C LYS A 430 23.73 3.52 -17.24
N GLY A 431 24.08 4.78 -17.01
CA GLY A 431 23.30 5.94 -17.46
C GLY A 431 22.06 6.20 -16.59
N TYR A 432 21.11 6.92 -17.17
CA TYR A 432 19.88 7.39 -16.53
C TYR A 432 18.64 6.80 -17.18
N SER A 433 17.62 6.51 -16.38
CA SER A 433 16.24 6.41 -16.84
C SER A 433 15.60 7.80 -16.91
N LYS A 434 14.34 7.85 -17.33
CA LYS A 434 13.59 9.10 -17.48
C LYS A 434 12.28 9.03 -16.68
N TYR A 435 12.03 10.09 -15.92
CA TYR A 435 10.77 10.33 -15.22
C TYR A 435 9.65 10.61 -16.22
N ASP A 436 8.48 10.01 -15.99
CA ASP A 436 7.24 10.29 -16.72
C ASP A 436 6.26 11.07 -15.82
N PRO A 437 6.07 12.39 -16.05
CA PRO A 437 5.16 13.20 -15.24
C PRO A 437 3.68 12.86 -15.44
N TYR A 438 3.34 11.96 -16.36
CA TYR A 438 1.98 11.49 -16.61
C TYR A 438 1.70 10.11 -16.01
N ALA A 439 2.73 9.41 -15.52
CA ALA A 439 2.55 8.16 -14.78
C ALA A 439 2.13 8.47 -13.33
N ASN A 440 0.95 8.00 -12.93
CA ASN A 440 0.46 8.18 -11.57
C ASN A 440 0.98 7.06 -10.66
N ALA A 441 1.85 7.41 -9.72
CA ALA A 441 2.45 6.48 -8.76
C ALA A 441 1.53 6.09 -7.59
N GLY A 442 0.34 6.69 -7.45
CA GLY A 442 -0.63 6.30 -6.41
C GLY A 442 -0.90 4.79 -6.41
N ILE A 443 -1.28 4.24 -5.26
CA ILE A 443 -1.54 2.81 -5.17
C ILE A 443 -2.87 2.46 -5.82
N ILE A 444 -2.87 1.36 -6.58
CA ILE A 444 -4.06 0.78 -7.18
C ILE A 444 -4.79 -0.08 -6.15
N ASN A 445 -6.11 0.07 -6.04
CA ASN A 445 -6.93 -0.64 -5.06
C ASN A 445 -6.89 -2.16 -5.28
N GLU A 446 -6.98 -2.61 -6.52
CA GLU A 446 -6.84 -4.02 -6.89
C GLU A 446 -5.46 -4.60 -6.55
N PHE A 447 -4.42 -3.75 -6.60
CA PHE A 447 -3.09 -4.12 -6.15
C PHE A 447 -3.06 -4.32 -4.64
N SER A 448 -3.48 -3.33 -3.84
CA SER A 448 -3.41 -3.39 -2.38
C SER A 448 -4.40 -4.40 -1.75
N SER A 449 -5.63 -4.45 -2.25
CA SER A 449 -6.73 -5.23 -1.67
C SER A 449 -6.78 -6.67 -2.14
N ALA A 450 -6.07 -7.03 -3.21
CA ALA A 450 -6.06 -8.38 -3.75
C ALA A 450 -4.67 -8.85 -4.20
N ALA A 451 -4.12 -8.27 -5.28
CA ALA A 451 -2.98 -8.87 -5.97
C ALA A 451 -1.71 -8.93 -5.11
N PHE A 452 -1.37 -7.87 -4.40
CA PHE A 452 -0.17 -7.79 -3.57
C PHE A 452 -0.30 -8.53 -2.22
N ARG A 453 -1.49 -9.07 -1.92
CA ARG A 453 -1.73 -9.95 -0.77
C ARG A 453 -1.32 -11.39 -1.03
N PHE A 454 -0.76 -11.70 -2.21
CA PHE A 454 -0.23 -13.03 -2.51
C PHE A 454 0.84 -13.49 -1.50
N GLY A 455 1.56 -12.56 -0.88
CA GLY A 455 2.55 -12.84 0.16
C GLY A 455 1.99 -13.62 1.35
N HIS A 456 0.68 -13.57 1.60
CA HIS A 456 0.04 -14.34 2.68
C HIS A 456 0.06 -15.86 2.47
N SER A 457 0.18 -16.36 1.23
CA SER A 457 0.40 -17.80 1.00
C SER A 457 1.86 -18.22 1.17
N LEU A 458 2.79 -17.27 1.24
CA LEU A 458 4.22 -17.54 1.41
C LEU A 458 4.63 -17.77 2.88
N VAL A 459 3.74 -17.49 3.83
CA VAL A 459 4.02 -17.49 5.27
C VAL A 459 4.12 -18.91 5.84
N ASN A 460 5.24 -19.23 6.50
CA ASN A 460 5.36 -20.45 7.30
C ASN A 460 4.67 -20.32 8.66
N SER A 461 4.13 -21.43 9.21
CA SER A 461 3.62 -21.45 10.59
C SER A 461 4.73 -21.39 11.63
N VAL A 462 5.90 -21.95 11.31
CA VAL A 462 7.08 -21.99 12.18
C VAL A 462 8.18 -21.17 11.54
N PHE A 463 8.71 -20.20 12.26
CA PHE A 463 9.87 -19.41 11.86
C PHE A 463 11.10 -20.03 12.49
N ALA A 464 12.06 -20.41 11.65
CA ALA A 464 13.33 -20.97 12.13
C ALA A 464 14.15 -19.91 12.86
N GLU A 465 14.84 -20.34 13.91
CA GLU A 465 15.88 -19.56 14.59
C GLU A 465 17.16 -20.38 14.60
N ILE A 466 18.22 -19.85 14.00
CA ILE A 466 19.49 -20.56 13.84
C ILE A 466 20.57 -19.83 14.65
N MET A 467 21.09 -20.48 15.67
CA MET A 467 22.17 -19.95 16.51
C MET A 467 23.53 -19.98 15.77
N PRO A 468 24.55 -19.22 16.21
CA PRO A 468 25.86 -19.18 15.56
C PRO A 468 26.55 -20.55 15.45
N ASN A 469 26.30 -21.45 16.40
CA ASN A 469 26.80 -22.83 16.41
C ASN A 469 26.03 -23.78 15.47
N GLY A 470 25.08 -23.27 14.68
CA GLY A 470 24.23 -24.05 13.78
C GLY A 470 23.04 -24.73 14.46
N LYS A 471 22.89 -24.62 15.78
CA LYS A 471 21.73 -25.19 16.48
C LYS A 471 20.46 -24.49 15.98
N THR A 472 19.57 -25.28 15.41
CA THR A 472 18.27 -24.81 14.91
C THR A 472 17.20 -25.00 15.95
N SER A 473 16.37 -23.98 16.12
CA SER A 473 15.13 -23.95 16.88
C SER A 473 14.08 -23.21 16.06
N GLY A 474 12.95 -22.83 16.65
CA GLY A 474 12.01 -21.97 15.98
C GLY A 474 10.79 -21.69 16.85
N TYR A 475 10.05 -20.66 16.46
CA TYR A 475 8.83 -20.24 17.13
C TYR A 475 7.62 -20.38 16.20
N ARG A 476 6.47 -20.66 16.81
CA ARG A 476 5.19 -20.66 16.08
C ARG A 476 4.69 -19.23 15.95
N LEU A 477 4.31 -18.83 14.75
CA LEU A 477 3.86 -17.47 14.46
C LEU A 477 2.68 -17.05 15.37
N ARG A 478 1.73 -17.96 15.60
CA ARG A 478 0.56 -17.73 16.48
C ARG A 478 0.87 -17.35 17.93
N GLU A 479 2.10 -17.54 18.40
CA GLU A 479 2.55 -17.25 19.77
C GLU A 479 3.37 -15.96 19.86
N PHE A 480 3.84 -15.43 18.73
CA PHE A 480 4.81 -14.34 18.67
C PHE A 480 4.31 -13.09 17.95
N PHE A 481 3.02 -13.03 17.62
CA PHE A 481 2.42 -11.78 17.17
C PHE A 481 2.55 -10.70 18.26
N PHE A 482 2.97 -9.49 17.85
CA PHE A 482 3.08 -8.32 18.72
C PHE A 482 4.03 -8.51 19.91
N ASN A 483 5.01 -9.42 19.78
CA ASN A 483 5.95 -9.80 20.83
C ASN A 483 7.40 -9.60 20.37
N PRO A 484 7.93 -8.36 20.41
CA PRO A 484 9.29 -8.06 19.96
C PRO A 484 10.36 -8.27 21.05
N PHE A 485 9.99 -8.72 22.25
CA PHE A 485 10.82 -8.58 23.45
C PHE A 485 12.09 -9.44 23.46
N GLY A 486 12.15 -10.51 22.67
CA GLY A 486 13.37 -11.32 22.54
C GLY A 486 14.57 -10.53 21.96
N PHE A 487 14.33 -9.40 21.30
CA PHE A 487 15.38 -8.56 20.72
C PHE A 487 16.29 -7.94 21.78
N TYR A 488 15.77 -7.67 22.98
CA TYR A 488 16.59 -7.17 24.09
C TYR A 488 17.68 -8.16 24.52
N GLU A 489 17.50 -9.45 24.24
CA GLU A 489 18.44 -10.55 24.52
C GLU A 489 19.25 -10.99 23.29
N GLY A 490 19.14 -10.29 22.15
CA GLY A 490 19.92 -10.61 20.95
C GLY A 490 19.29 -11.63 20.00
N GLN A 491 17.96 -11.80 20.01
CA GLN A 491 17.23 -12.72 19.11
C GLN A 491 17.36 -12.36 17.60
N MET A 492 17.71 -11.12 17.25
CA MET A 492 17.65 -10.63 15.87
C MET A 492 18.42 -11.52 14.87
N ASP A 493 19.66 -11.89 15.20
CA ASP A 493 20.53 -12.60 14.27
C ASP A 493 20.11 -14.06 14.06
N SER A 494 19.55 -14.72 15.08
CA SER A 494 19.03 -16.08 14.92
C SER A 494 17.82 -16.11 13.98
N VAL A 495 16.95 -15.10 14.08
CA VAL A 495 15.82 -14.90 13.18
C VAL A 495 16.29 -14.58 11.76
N LEU A 496 17.26 -13.69 11.59
CA LEU A 496 17.81 -13.36 10.27
C LEU A 496 18.44 -14.58 9.58
N ARG A 497 19.23 -15.40 10.30
CA ARG A 497 19.74 -16.67 9.77
C ARG A 497 18.60 -17.60 9.36
N GLY A 498 17.55 -17.70 10.19
CA GLY A 498 16.34 -18.46 9.86
C GLY A 498 15.70 -18.00 8.55
N LEU A 499 15.54 -16.70 8.35
CA LEU A 499 14.92 -16.13 7.14
C LEU A 499 15.70 -16.42 5.85
N ILE A 500 17.03 -16.38 5.90
CA ILE A 500 17.89 -16.62 4.73
C ILE A 500 18.16 -18.11 4.48
N SER A 501 17.88 -18.99 5.44
CA SER A 501 18.12 -20.44 5.30
C SER A 501 16.84 -21.25 5.10
N GLN A 502 15.75 -20.90 5.78
CA GLN A 502 14.48 -21.61 5.68
C GLN A 502 13.81 -21.31 4.34
N ALA A 503 13.23 -22.34 3.69
CA ALA A 503 12.38 -22.13 2.52
C ALA A 503 11.07 -21.43 2.90
N SER A 504 10.59 -20.55 2.03
CA SER A 504 9.23 -19.99 2.13
C SER A 504 8.17 -21.07 1.85
N GLN A 505 6.91 -20.86 2.22
CA GLN A 505 5.81 -21.57 1.52
C GLN A 505 5.75 -21.10 0.07
N ASN A 506 5.24 -21.95 -0.82
CA ASN A 506 5.05 -21.62 -2.22
C ASN A 506 3.83 -20.71 -2.43
N ARG A 507 3.83 -19.95 -3.53
CA ARG A 507 2.65 -19.20 -3.94
C ARG A 507 1.65 -20.16 -4.55
N ASP A 508 0.66 -20.52 -3.75
CA ASP A 508 -0.47 -21.34 -4.17
C ASP A 508 -1.74 -20.90 -3.40
N PRO A 509 -2.89 -21.57 -3.59
CA PRO A 509 -4.11 -21.25 -2.85
C PRO A 509 -4.04 -21.53 -1.36
N PHE A 510 -3.00 -22.15 -0.82
CA PHE A 510 -2.98 -22.61 0.55
C PHE A 510 -2.48 -21.53 1.50
N ILE A 511 -3.06 -21.51 2.70
CA ILE A 511 -2.73 -20.54 3.73
C ILE A 511 -2.68 -21.29 5.06
N THR A 512 -1.58 -21.09 5.79
CA THR A 512 -1.34 -21.83 7.02
C THR A 512 -2.36 -21.53 8.12
N SER A 513 -2.68 -22.52 8.95
CA SER A 513 -3.62 -22.41 10.08
C SER A 513 -3.23 -21.32 11.09
N ASP A 514 -1.96 -20.96 11.21
CA ASP A 514 -1.53 -19.84 12.05
C ASP A 514 -2.07 -18.49 11.54
N MET A 515 -2.28 -18.36 10.22
CA MET A 515 -2.82 -17.16 9.57
C MET A 515 -4.33 -17.21 9.37
N LYS A 516 -4.93 -18.39 9.15
CA LYS A 516 -6.38 -18.52 8.89
C LYS A 516 -7.24 -18.98 10.07
N ASN A 517 -6.65 -19.40 11.19
CA ASN A 517 -7.40 -19.84 12.37
C ASN A 517 -6.92 -19.21 13.69
N HIS A 518 -5.71 -18.66 13.71
CA HIS A 518 -5.06 -18.18 14.95
C HIS A 518 -4.45 -16.78 14.80
N LEU A 519 -4.79 -16.04 13.74
CA LEU A 519 -4.24 -14.71 13.51
C LEU A 519 -4.61 -13.80 14.68
N TYR A 520 -3.59 -13.22 15.32
CA TYR A 520 -3.73 -12.32 16.46
C TYR A 520 -4.58 -12.88 17.60
N ARG A 521 -4.58 -14.20 17.80
CA ARG A 521 -5.31 -14.79 18.92
C ARG A 521 -4.78 -14.21 20.25
N PRO A 522 -5.65 -13.80 21.17
CA PRO A 522 -5.25 -13.64 22.57
C PRO A 522 -4.73 -14.96 23.12
N LYS A 523 -3.77 -14.93 24.06
CA LYS A 523 -3.13 -16.14 24.61
C LYS A 523 -4.12 -17.15 25.18
N ASP A 524 -5.21 -16.67 25.78
CA ASP A 524 -6.23 -17.50 26.44
C ASP A 524 -7.34 -17.99 25.49
N ASN A 525 -7.33 -17.55 24.22
CA ASN A 525 -8.38 -17.92 23.26
C ASN A 525 -7.95 -19.09 22.35
N PRO A 526 -8.81 -20.11 22.16
CA PRO A 526 -8.48 -21.27 21.32
C PRO A 526 -8.44 -20.95 19.82
N TYR A 527 -9.04 -19.82 19.40
CA TYR A 527 -9.07 -19.36 18.01
C TYR A 527 -8.77 -17.86 17.92
N GLY A 528 -8.31 -17.44 16.74
CA GLY A 528 -8.10 -16.05 16.37
C GLY A 528 -8.87 -15.68 15.10
N LEU A 529 -8.38 -14.66 14.41
CA LEU A 529 -8.95 -14.22 13.13
C LEU A 529 -8.54 -15.16 11.98
N ASP A 530 -9.25 -15.04 10.87
CA ASP A 530 -8.97 -15.74 9.61
C ASP A 530 -8.53 -14.73 8.54
N LEU A 531 -7.23 -14.68 8.25
CA LEU A 531 -6.68 -13.74 7.27
C LEU A 531 -7.20 -13.97 5.85
N ALA A 532 -7.44 -15.23 5.46
CA ALA A 532 -7.92 -15.54 4.11
C ALA A 532 -9.37 -15.06 3.95
N ALA A 533 -10.22 -15.33 4.93
CA ALA A 533 -11.57 -14.81 4.98
C ALA A 533 -11.59 -13.27 5.02
N PHE A 534 -10.66 -12.67 5.77
CA PHE A 534 -10.50 -11.23 5.85
C PHE A 534 -10.13 -10.61 4.49
N ASN A 535 -9.17 -11.18 3.77
CA ASN A 535 -8.79 -10.69 2.43
C ASN A 535 -9.95 -10.78 1.43
N ILE A 536 -10.72 -11.87 1.46
CA ILE A 536 -11.90 -12.03 0.61
C ILE A 536 -12.96 -10.98 0.96
N HIS A 537 -13.25 -10.81 2.24
CA HIS A 537 -14.21 -9.82 2.71
C HIS A 537 -13.75 -8.40 2.35
N ARG A 538 -12.48 -8.09 2.55
CA ARG A 538 -11.84 -6.81 2.21
C ARG A 538 -11.96 -6.49 0.72
N GLY A 539 -11.75 -7.46 -0.15
CA GLY A 539 -11.96 -7.27 -1.59
C GLY A 539 -13.39 -6.85 -1.91
N ARG A 540 -14.39 -7.48 -1.28
CA ARG A 540 -15.81 -7.12 -1.48
C ARG A 540 -16.16 -5.75 -0.91
N ASP A 541 -15.57 -5.43 0.25
CA ASP A 541 -15.69 -4.14 0.94
C ASP A 541 -15.11 -2.97 0.11
N HIS A 542 -14.01 -3.22 -0.60
CA HIS A 542 -13.35 -2.25 -1.48
C HIS A 542 -13.98 -2.16 -2.88
N GLY A 543 -15.09 -2.88 -3.11
CA GLY A 543 -15.77 -2.91 -4.41
C GLY A 543 -14.93 -3.57 -5.50
N ILE A 544 -14.03 -4.50 -5.15
CA ILE A 544 -13.22 -5.22 -6.12
C ILE A 544 -14.13 -6.15 -6.93
N ARG A 545 -14.07 -6.00 -8.26
CA ARG A 545 -14.81 -6.80 -9.23
C ARG A 545 -14.46 -8.30 -9.19
N GLY A 546 -15.31 -9.11 -9.83
CA GLY A 546 -15.05 -10.53 -10.01
C GLY A 546 -13.82 -10.79 -10.87
N TYR A 547 -13.15 -11.91 -10.62
CA TYR A 547 -11.90 -12.32 -11.27
C TYR A 547 -11.96 -12.26 -12.81
N THR A 548 -13.07 -12.68 -13.41
CA THR A 548 -13.23 -12.71 -14.87
C THR A 548 -13.14 -11.33 -15.53
N ASP A 549 -13.50 -10.27 -14.81
CA ASP A 549 -13.37 -8.90 -15.32
C ASP A 549 -11.90 -8.52 -15.53
N TYR A 550 -11.00 -9.07 -14.70
CA TYR A 550 -9.57 -8.83 -14.82
C TYR A 550 -8.91 -9.68 -15.91
N LEU A 551 -9.43 -10.87 -16.19
CA LEU A 551 -9.05 -11.62 -17.40
C LEU A 551 -9.41 -10.82 -18.66
N LYS A 552 -10.59 -10.20 -18.67
CA LYS A 552 -10.99 -9.31 -19.76
C LYS A 552 -10.12 -8.06 -19.84
N PHE A 553 -9.83 -7.42 -18.71
CA PHE A 553 -8.99 -6.23 -18.65
C PHE A 553 -7.55 -6.49 -19.13
N CYS A 554 -6.91 -7.52 -18.59
CA CYS A 554 -5.50 -7.80 -18.84
C CYS A 554 -5.27 -8.47 -20.21
N PHE A 555 -6.19 -9.34 -20.67
CA PHE A 555 -5.94 -10.25 -21.80
C PHE A 555 -6.97 -10.14 -22.92
N ASP A 556 -7.99 -9.29 -22.76
CA ASP A 556 -9.15 -9.22 -23.66
C ASP A 556 -10.02 -10.49 -23.68
N GLU A 557 -9.82 -11.41 -22.73
CA GLU A 557 -10.45 -12.73 -22.69
C GLU A 557 -11.84 -12.69 -22.06
N LYS A 558 -12.81 -13.34 -22.72
CA LYS A 558 -14.20 -13.45 -22.23
C LYS A 558 -14.47 -14.87 -21.76
N ILE A 559 -14.88 -14.99 -20.51
CA ILE A 559 -15.29 -16.26 -19.90
C ILE A 559 -16.81 -16.38 -20.03
N TYR A 560 -17.28 -17.51 -20.53
CA TYR A 560 -18.69 -17.87 -20.71
C TYR A 560 -19.09 -19.04 -19.82
N ASP A 561 -18.16 -19.94 -19.54
CA ASP A 561 -18.38 -21.10 -18.67
C ASP A 561 -17.16 -21.42 -17.79
N TRP A 562 -17.36 -22.35 -16.85
CA TRP A 562 -16.35 -22.75 -15.89
C TRP A 562 -15.12 -23.39 -16.52
N ASN A 563 -15.27 -24.26 -17.53
CA ASN A 563 -14.17 -25.06 -18.06
C ASN A 563 -13.10 -24.20 -18.74
N GLN A 564 -13.46 -23.02 -19.23
CA GLN A 564 -12.49 -22.06 -19.74
C GLN A 564 -11.47 -21.61 -18.67
N LEU A 565 -11.75 -21.77 -17.37
CA LEU A 565 -10.77 -21.45 -16.32
C LEU A 565 -9.66 -22.51 -16.20
N ASP A 566 -9.80 -23.71 -16.80
CA ASP A 566 -8.79 -24.76 -16.72
C ASP A 566 -7.46 -24.37 -17.41
N GLN A 567 -7.48 -23.36 -18.30
CA GLN A 567 -6.26 -22.76 -18.87
C GLN A 567 -5.47 -21.93 -17.85
N TYR A 568 -6.14 -21.36 -16.83
CA TYR A 568 -5.52 -20.48 -15.85
C TYR A 568 -5.18 -21.18 -14.54
N MET A 569 -5.97 -22.18 -14.13
CA MET A 569 -5.85 -22.83 -12.82
C MET A 569 -6.11 -24.34 -12.89
N PRO A 570 -5.66 -25.11 -11.87
CA PRO A 570 -5.95 -26.55 -11.81
C PRO A 570 -7.46 -26.86 -11.84
N PRO A 571 -7.90 -27.89 -12.60
CA PRO A 571 -9.31 -28.29 -12.62
C PRO A 571 -9.87 -28.64 -11.24
N SER A 572 -9.01 -29.11 -10.32
CA SER A 572 -9.39 -29.36 -8.92
C SER A 572 -9.73 -28.08 -8.16
N GLN A 573 -9.08 -26.96 -8.44
CA GLN A 573 -9.37 -25.65 -7.84
C GLN A 573 -10.58 -25.00 -8.51
N ARG A 574 -10.64 -25.02 -9.85
CA ARG A 574 -11.84 -24.58 -10.59
C ARG A 574 -13.11 -25.28 -10.08
N LYS A 575 -13.09 -26.61 -9.92
CA LYS A 575 -14.24 -27.37 -9.39
C LYS A 575 -14.65 -26.94 -7.98
N ARG A 576 -13.70 -26.54 -7.12
CA ARG A 576 -14.03 -25.98 -5.79
C ARG A 576 -14.75 -24.64 -5.91
N PHE A 577 -14.29 -23.76 -6.79
CA PHE A 577 -14.99 -22.51 -7.06
C PHE A 577 -16.40 -22.76 -7.62
N GLN A 578 -16.53 -23.67 -8.58
CA GLN A 578 -17.82 -24.06 -9.17
C GLN A 578 -18.80 -24.62 -8.13
N GLY A 579 -18.31 -25.35 -7.11
CA GLY A 579 -19.14 -25.87 -6.04
C GLY A 579 -19.56 -24.83 -4.99
N LEU A 580 -18.92 -23.66 -4.95
CA LEU A 580 -19.16 -22.62 -3.94
C LEU A 580 -19.91 -21.42 -4.52
N TYR A 581 -19.50 -20.94 -5.69
CA TYR A 581 -20.08 -19.79 -6.37
C TYR A 581 -21.18 -20.22 -7.34
N LYS A 582 -22.26 -19.43 -7.41
CA LYS A 582 -23.37 -19.69 -8.33
C LYS A 582 -23.00 -19.41 -9.79
N ASN A 583 -22.11 -18.45 -10.03
CA ASN A 583 -21.68 -18.05 -11.36
C ASN A 583 -20.15 -17.84 -11.42
N VAL A 584 -19.55 -18.12 -12.58
CA VAL A 584 -18.10 -17.98 -12.81
C VAL A 584 -17.61 -16.54 -12.66
N HIS A 585 -18.47 -15.56 -12.92
CA HIS A 585 -18.17 -14.14 -12.77
C HIS A 585 -18.14 -13.66 -11.31
N ASP A 586 -18.58 -14.50 -10.37
CA ASP A 586 -18.68 -14.11 -8.96
C ASP A 586 -17.39 -14.35 -8.17
N ILE A 587 -16.38 -15.02 -8.73
CA ILE A 587 -15.18 -15.45 -8.01
C ILE A 587 -14.37 -14.23 -7.55
N ASP A 588 -14.05 -14.15 -6.25
CA ASP A 588 -13.21 -13.10 -5.69
C ASP A 588 -11.78 -13.11 -6.28
N LEU A 589 -11.28 -11.93 -6.70
CA LEU A 589 -9.98 -11.77 -7.36
C LEU A 589 -8.81 -12.35 -6.53
N PHE A 590 -8.78 -12.11 -5.21
CA PHE A 590 -7.73 -12.62 -4.33
C PHE A 590 -7.60 -14.15 -4.40
N SER A 591 -8.73 -14.86 -4.25
CA SER A 591 -8.74 -16.32 -4.24
C SER A 591 -8.40 -16.91 -5.62
N ALA A 592 -8.92 -16.32 -6.69
CA ALA A 592 -8.65 -16.79 -8.04
C ALA A 592 -7.20 -16.56 -8.47
N GLY A 593 -6.64 -15.39 -8.21
CA GLY A 593 -5.25 -15.07 -8.58
C GLY A 593 -4.21 -15.93 -7.83
N LEU A 594 -4.51 -16.34 -6.59
CA LEU A 594 -3.69 -17.35 -5.90
C LEU A 594 -3.80 -18.75 -6.52
N ALA A 595 -4.92 -19.07 -7.16
CA ALA A 595 -5.17 -20.36 -7.81
C ALA A 595 -4.59 -20.49 -9.22
N GLU A 596 -4.17 -19.38 -9.83
CA GLU A 596 -3.56 -19.43 -11.15
C GLU A 596 -2.21 -20.16 -11.15
N TYR A 597 -1.92 -20.87 -12.24
CA TYR A 597 -0.56 -21.37 -12.51
C TYR A 597 0.44 -20.20 -12.54
N PRO A 598 1.64 -20.34 -11.93
CA PRO A 598 2.69 -19.35 -12.08
C PRO A 598 3.17 -19.26 -13.52
N LEU A 599 3.52 -18.04 -13.95
CA LEU A 599 4.26 -17.87 -15.20
C LEU A 599 5.68 -18.45 -15.08
N PRO A 600 6.32 -18.87 -16.18
CA PRO A 600 7.68 -19.38 -16.16
C PRO A 600 8.67 -18.42 -15.48
N GLY A 601 9.32 -18.89 -14.42
CA GLY A 601 10.27 -18.10 -13.63
C GLY A 601 9.65 -17.00 -12.75
N ALA A 602 8.32 -16.93 -12.66
CA ALA A 602 7.58 -16.01 -11.81
C ALA A 602 6.97 -16.75 -10.61
N ALA A 603 6.76 -16.05 -9.50
CA ALA A 603 6.03 -16.59 -8.36
C ALA A 603 4.52 -16.56 -8.61
N VAL A 604 4.01 -15.52 -9.30
CA VAL A 604 2.57 -15.29 -9.48
C VAL A 604 2.06 -15.66 -10.88
N GLY A 605 0.74 -15.83 -10.99
CA GLY A 605 0.08 -16.13 -12.26
C GLY A 605 -0.10 -14.91 -13.16
N PRO A 606 -0.65 -15.09 -14.37
CA PRO A 606 -0.78 -14.02 -15.36
C PRO A 606 -1.56 -12.81 -14.84
N THR A 607 -2.69 -12.99 -14.14
CA THR A 607 -3.52 -11.86 -13.69
C THR A 607 -2.81 -11.02 -12.64
N PHE A 608 -2.19 -11.67 -11.65
CA PHE A 608 -1.39 -10.95 -10.66
C PHE A 608 -0.13 -10.34 -11.27
N THR A 609 0.50 -10.98 -12.27
CA THR A 609 1.63 -10.38 -13.00
C THR A 609 1.21 -9.09 -13.71
N CYS A 610 0.02 -9.07 -14.34
CA CYS A 610 -0.55 -7.88 -14.96
C CYS A 610 -0.75 -6.74 -13.94
N ILE A 611 -1.49 -6.99 -12.84
CA ILE A 611 -1.83 -5.96 -11.85
C ILE A 611 -0.58 -5.45 -11.11
N ILE A 612 0.28 -6.36 -10.64
CA ILE A 612 1.53 -6.02 -9.94
C ILE A 612 2.47 -5.30 -10.91
N GLY A 613 2.59 -5.78 -12.16
CA GLY A 613 3.41 -5.14 -13.19
C GLY A 613 3.03 -3.70 -13.48
N ILE A 614 1.73 -3.39 -13.58
CA ILE A 614 1.23 -2.01 -13.73
C ILE A 614 1.67 -1.15 -12.56
N GLN A 615 1.45 -1.60 -11.32
CA GLN A 615 1.81 -0.83 -10.14
C GLN A 615 3.32 -0.54 -10.10
N PHE A 616 4.17 -1.56 -10.29
CA PHE A 616 5.62 -1.37 -10.24
C PHE A 616 6.16 -0.54 -11.42
N TYR A 617 5.48 -0.53 -12.57
CA TYR A 617 5.78 0.43 -13.64
C TYR A 617 5.51 1.87 -13.16
N ASN A 618 4.34 2.11 -12.58
CA ASN A 618 3.94 3.42 -12.07
C ASN A 618 4.85 3.90 -10.92
N LEU A 619 5.23 3.01 -10.00
CA LEU A 619 6.16 3.33 -8.90
C LEU A 619 7.56 3.71 -9.40
N LYS A 620 8.01 3.15 -10.54
CA LYS A 620 9.31 3.48 -11.13
C LYS A 620 9.25 4.78 -11.93
N TYR A 621 8.33 4.86 -12.89
CA TYR A 621 8.30 5.95 -13.87
C TYR A 621 7.54 7.18 -13.37
N GLY A 622 6.58 7.01 -12.45
CA GLY A 622 5.81 8.08 -11.82
C GLY A 622 6.44 8.67 -10.55
N ASP A 623 7.59 8.16 -10.12
CA ASP A 623 8.38 8.72 -9.01
C ASP A 623 9.50 9.61 -9.55
N ARG A 624 9.38 10.94 -9.39
CA ARG A 624 10.41 11.92 -9.82
C ARG A 624 11.76 11.68 -9.14
N PHE A 625 11.76 11.07 -7.95
CA PHE A 625 12.94 10.82 -7.14
C PHE A 625 13.43 9.36 -7.23
N TRP A 626 12.91 8.56 -8.18
CA TRP A 626 13.46 7.24 -8.50
C TRP A 626 14.96 7.35 -8.78
N PHE A 627 15.76 6.47 -8.15
CA PHE A 627 17.19 6.66 -8.05
C PHE A 627 17.91 6.79 -9.40
N GLU A 628 17.43 6.12 -10.46
CA GLU A 628 18.05 6.15 -11.80
C GLU A 628 17.59 7.31 -12.68
N HIS A 629 16.59 8.11 -12.30
CA HIS A 629 16.14 9.20 -13.17
C HIS A 629 17.18 10.31 -13.23
N GLY A 630 17.52 10.71 -14.45
CA GLY A 630 18.40 11.85 -14.71
C GLY A 630 17.64 13.17 -14.80
N TYR A 631 18.39 14.27 -14.67
CA TYR A 631 17.92 15.63 -14.93
C TYR A 631 16.78 16.13 -14.02
N GLN A 632 16.63 15.54 -12.83
CA GLN A 632 15.77 16.03 -11.76
C GLN A 632 16.62 16.70 -10.67
N SER A 633 16.04 17.63 -9.90
CA SER A 633 16.74 18.33 -8.81
C SER A 633 17.37 17.39 -7.76
N GLY A 634 16.80 16.19 -7.61
CA GLY A 634 17.29 15.14 -6.72
C GLY A 634 18.03 13.98 -7.42
N SER A 635 18.42 14.11 -8.69
CA SER A 635 19.12 13.04 -9.40
C SER A 635 20.50 12.76 -8.80
N PHE A 636 20.85 11.48 -8.69
CA PHE A 636 22.21 11.07 -8.34
C PHE A 636 23.17 11.30 -9.52
N THR A 637 24.45 11.55 -9.24
CA THR A 637 25.49 11.62 -10.27
C THR A 637 25.78 10.23 -10.85
N PRO A 638 26.42 10.11 -12.04
CA PRO A 638 26.77 8.80 -12.60
C PRO A 638 27.69 7.98 -11.68
N ALA A 639 28.59 8.64 -10.94
CA ALA A 639 29.47 7.99 -9.97
C ALA A 639 28.70 7.46 -8.75
N GLN A 640 27.74 8.24 -8.23
CA GLN A 640 26.85 7.80 -7.16
C GLN A 640 25.99 6.61 -7.61
N LEU A 641 25.43 6.66 -8.82
CA LEU A 641 24.66 5.56 -9.40
C LEU A 641 25.46 4.27 -9.57
N TYR A 642 26.74 4.39 -9.97
CA TYR A 642 27.62 3.24 -10.08
C TYR A 642 27.78 2.50 -8.75
N GLU A 643 27.91 3.23 -7.64
CA GLU A 643 28.00 2.66 -6.30
C GLU A 643 26.66 2.10 -5.81
N LEU A 644 25.55 2.84 -5.98
CA LEU A 644 24.22 2.39 -5.56
C LEU A 644 23.79 1.07 -6.23
N ARG A 645 24.13 0.86 -7.50
CA ARG A 645 23.81 -0.37 -8.23
C ARG A 645 24.50 -1.62 -7.70
N LYS A 646 25.56 -1.48 -6.89
CA LYS A 646 26.25 -2.60 -6.23
C LYS A 646 25.47 -3.17 -5.04
N THR A 647 24.51 -2.42 -4.51
CA THR A 647 23.70 -2.81 -3.35
C THR A 647 23.11 -4.21 -3.51
N THR A 648 23.21 -4.99 -2.42
CA THR A 648 22.49 -6.26 -2.21
C THR A 648 21.98 -6.31 -0.78
N LEU A 649 20.84 -6.96 -0.56
CA LEU A 649 20.33 -7.16 0.80
C LEU A 649 21.30 -8.01 1.64
N ALA A 650 21.99 -8.97 1.01
CA ALA A 650 23.04 -9.78 1.63
C ALA A 650 24.11 -8.92 2.31
N LYS A 651 24.60 -7.88 1.63
CA LYS A 651 25.64 -7.00 2.18
C LYS A 651 25.10 -6.12 3.31
N ILE A 652 23.88 -5.61 3.17
CA ILE A 652 23.24 -4.80 4.22
C ILE A 652 23.06 -5.63 5.49
N ILE A 653 22.62 -6.89 5.38
CA ILE A 653 22.53 -7.80 6.53
C ILE A 653 23.90 -7.97 7.18
N CYS A 654 24.93 -8.38 6.42
CA CYS A 654 26.31 -8.54 6.93
C CYS A 654 26.84 -7.31 7.69
N ALA A 655 26.50 -6.11 7.21
CA ALA A 655 27.04 -4.88 7.78
C ALA A 655 26.30 -4.40 9.03
N ASN A 656 25.11 -4.93 9.32
CA ASN A 656 24.22 -4.45 10.37
C ASN A 656 23.76 -5.54 11.35
N SER A 657 24.04 -6.81 11.07
CA SER A 657 23.93 -7.93 12.01
C SER A 657 25.05 -7.90 13.06
N ASP A 658 24.86 -8.62 14.15
CA ASP A 658 25.81 -8.69 15.26
C ASP A 658 26.86 -9.79 15.11
N ASP A 659 26.50 -10.97 14.57
CA ASP A 659 27.36 -12.15 14.46
C ASP A 659 27.09 -13.03 13.21
N ILE A 660 26.45 -12.49 12.17
CA ILE A 660 26.33 -13.17 10.85
C ILE A 660 27.61 -12.94 10.03
N GLU A 661 28.40 -13.99 9.85
CA GLU A 661 29.66 -13.96 9.08
C GLU A 661 29.54 -14.56 7.67
N TYR A 662 28.52 -15.39 7.43
CA TYR A 662 28.31 -16.14 6.18
C TYR A 662 26.87 -16.00 5.70
N VAL A 663 26.71 -15.71 4.40
CA VAL A 663 25.39 -15.46 3.80
C VAL A 663 25.43 -15.82 2.32
N GLN A 664 24.29 -16.20 1.74
CA GLN A 664 24.15 -16.41 0.30
C GLN A 664 24.32 -15.09 -0.45
N LYS A 665 24.90 -15.12 -1.66
CA LYS A 665 25.07 -13.90 -2.48
C LYS A 665 23.76 -13.16 -2.73
N ASN A 666 22.67 -13.88 -2.94
CA ASN A 666 21.31 -13.38 -2.98
C ASN A 666 20.48 -14.10 -1.92
N VAL A 667 20.12 -13.39 -0.85
CA VAL A 667 19.41 -13.92 0.32
C VAL A 667 17.97 -14.34 0.03
N PHE A 668 17.41 -14.01 -1.13
CA PHE A 668 16.09 -14.44 -1.54
C PHE A 668 16.08 -15.85 -2.15
N ARG A 669 17.24 -16.38 -2.54
CA ARG A 669 17.36 -17.69 -3.18
C ARG A 669 18.02 -18.67 -2.23
N GLY A 670 17.61 -19.94 -2.30
CA GLY A 670 18.28 -21.02 -1.58
C GLY A 670 19.74 -21.16 -2.00
N GLU A 671 20.51 -21.88 -1.19
CA GLU A 671 21.89 -22.23 -1.51
C GLU A 671 21.96 -23.09 -2.78
N SER A 672 22.88 -22.77 -3.68
CA SER A 672 23.16 -23.54 -4.89
C SER A 672 24.55 -23.20 -5.41
N GLU A 673 25.04 -23.94 -6.41
CA GLU A 673 26.29 -23.60 -7.11
C GLU A 673 26.28 -22.16 -7.65
N SER A 674 25.12 -21.70 -8.12
CA SER A 674 24.94 -20.33 -8.64
C SER A 674 24.72 -19.26 -7.55
N ASN A 675 24.38 -19.68 -6.33
CA ASN A 675 24.12 -18.82 -5.18
C ASN A 675 24.76 -19.40 -3.92
N PRO A 676 26.09 -19.51 -3.88
CA PRO A 676 26.79 -20.13 -2.76
C PRO A 676 26.71 -19.25 -1.51
N VAL A 677 26.83 -19.89 -0.35
CA VAL A 677 27.11 -19.21 0.92
C VAL A 677 28.55 -18.70 0.88
N VAL A 678 28.74 -17.41 1.15
CA VAL A 678 30.06 -16.76 1.13
C VAL A 678 30.30 -15.97 2.39
N HIS A 679 31.57 -15.78 2.73
CA HIS A 679 31.97 -14.95 3.86
C HIS A 679 31.65 -13.47 3.58
N CYS A 680 31.07 -12.75 4.55
CA CYS A 680 30.61 -11.36 4.45
C CYS A 680 31.65 -10.37 3.90
N LYS A 681 32.93 -10.56 4.24
CA LYS A 681 34.07 -9.77 3.72
C LYS A 681 34.25 -9.85 2.20
N THR A 682 33.75 -10.90 1.55
CA THR A 682 33.85 -11.06 0.09
C THR A 682 32.76 -10.29 -0.67
N LEU A 683 31.67 -9.92 0.02
CA LEU A 683 30.59 -9.14 -0.56
C LEU A 683 31.01 -7.67 -0.66
N GLN A 684 30.89 -7.12 -1.87
CA GLN A 684 31.17 -5.72 -2.15
C GLN A 684 30.15 -4.82 -1.46
N ASP A 685 30.63 -3.72 -0.87
CA ASP A 685 29.78 -2.64 -0.37
C ASP A 685 29.72 -1.49 -1.38
N ALA A 686 28.68 -0.67 -1.30
CA ALA A 686 28.64 0.61 -2.00
C ALA A 686 29.60 1.58 -1.28
N HIS A 687 30.52 2.20 -2.02
CA HIS A 687 31.42 3.19 -1.46
C HIS A 687 30.77 4.57 -1.47
N LEU A 688 30.82 5.31 -0.35
CA LEU A 688 30.25 6.66 -0.30
C LEU A 688 31.23 7.77 -0.75
N GLY A 689 32.41 7.41 -1.28
CA GLY A 689 33.38 8.36 -1.83
C GLY A 689 32.78 9.42 -2.78
N PRO A 690 31.87 9.06 -3.71
CA PRO A 690 31.19 10.03 -4.58
C PRO A 690 30.28 11.05 -3.88
N TRP A 691 30.02 10.93 -2.57
CA TRP A 691 29.29 11.91 -1.74
C TRP A 691 30.23 12.88 -1.01
N LYS A 692 31.55 12.76 -1.17
CA LYS A 692 32.49 13.73 -0.60
C LYS A 692 32.38 15.07 -1.34
N ASN A 693 32.07 16.13 -0.60
CA ASN A 693 32.14 17.49 -1.13
C ASN A 693 33.61 17.86 -1.39
N SER A 694 33.93 18.21 -2.63
CA SER A 694 35.22 18.80 -2.95
C SER A 694 35.22 20.24 -2.40
N ALA A 695 36.21 20.61 -1.58
CA ALA A 695 36.37 21.97 -1.06
C ALA A 695 36.58 23.06 -2.14
N ALA A 696 36.55 22.69 -3.43
CA ALA A 696 36.69 23.56 -4.59
C ALA A 696 35.43 23.65 -5.49
N GLY A 697 34.29 23.17 -5.02
CA GLY A 697 33.01 23.37 -5.70
C GLY A 697 32.07 24.15 -4.80
N GLY A 698 32.07 25.48 -4.93
CA GLY A 698 30.93 26.27 -4.47
C GLY A 698 29.64 25.65 -5.01
N GLU A 699 28.54 25.83 -4.27
CA GLU A 699 27.20 25.47 -4.73
C GLU A 699 27.14 25.62 -6.24
N MET A 700 27.12 24.50 -6.97
CA MET A 700 26.54 24.51 -8.29
C MET A 700 25.04 24.70 -8.02
N ASN A 701 24.67 25.92 -7.68
CA ASN A 701 23.53 26.61 -8.23
C ASN A 701 23.69 26.48 -9.75
N GLN A 702 23.40 25.29 -10.29
CA GLN A 702 22.76 25.23 -11.57
C GLN A 702 21.49 26.04 -11.35
N ARG A 703 21.57 27.32 -11.71
CA ARG A 703 20.41 28.11 -12.06
C ARG A 703 19.66 27.27 -13.08
N TYR A 704 18.74 26.45 -12.59
CA TYR A 704 17.67 25.93 -13.40
C TYR A 704 16.84 27.15 -13.75
N THR A 705 17.25 27.86 -14.79
CA THR A 705 16.33 28.66 -15.58
C THR A 705 15.39 27.63 -16.20
N GLY A 706 14.34 27.28 -15.45
CA GLY A 706 13.19 26.58 -15.99
C GLY A 706 12.52 27.51 -17.00
N GLN A 707 13.08 27.61 -18.20
CA GLN A 707 12.27 27.93 -19.35
C GLN A 707 11.29 26.79 -19.46
N PHE A 708 10.03 27.07 -19.09
CA PHE A 708 8.88 26.29 -19.48
C PHE A 708 8.86 26.24 -21.01
N THR A 709 9.60 25.30 -21.60
CA THR A 709 9.37 24.93 -22.98
C THR A 709 7.98 24.29 -23.01
N HIS A 710 7.11 24.83 -23.86
CA HIS A 710 5.84 24.19 -24.18
C HIS A 710 6.13 22.73 -24.54
N TYR A 711 5.81 21.83 -23.61
CA TYR A 711 5.78 20.42 -23.91
C TYR A 711 4.67 20.21 -24.94
N PRO A 712 4.93 19.53 -26.07
CA PRO A 712 3.89 19.19 -27.02
C PRO A 712 2.74 18.45 -26.31
N PRO A 713 1.50 18.51 -26.84
CA PRO A 713 0.38 17.76 -26.29
C PRO A 713 0.77 16.29 -26.12
N PRO A 714 0.31 15.66 -25.04
CA PRO A 714 0.77 14.33 -24.64
C PRO A 714 0.54 13.33 -25.79
N PRO A 715 1.50 12.44 -26.08
CA PRO A 715 1.13 11.21 -26.75
C PRO A 715 0.08 10.50 -25.87
N PRO A 716 -0.89 9.78 -26.47
CA PRO A 716 -1.85 9.01 -25.70
C PRO A 716 -1.10 8.14 -24.68
N ALA A 717 -1.64 8.05 -23.45
CA ALA A 717 -1.13 7.13 -22.44
C ALA A 717 -0.86 5.79 -23.12
N PRO A 718 0.32 5.16 -22.90
CA PRO A 718 0.62 3.90 -23.56
C PRO A 718 -0.59 2.99 -23.32
N LYS A 719 -1.23 2.53 -24.41
CA LYS A 719 -2.17 1.42 -24.35
C LYS A 719 -1.42 0.36 -23.57
N TYR A 720 -1.85 0.09 -22.33
CA TYR A 720 -1.18 -0.84 -21.44
C TYR A 720 -0.90 -2.12 -22.23
N PRO A 721 0.35 -2.37 -22.65
CA PRO A 721 0.54 -3.16 -23.85
C PRO A 721 0.57 -4.67 -23.52
N PHE A 722 -0.03 -5.07 -22.41
CA PHE A 722 0.00 -6.42 -21.85
C PHE A 722 -0.63 -7.51 -22.75
N GLN A 723 -1.47 -7.14 -23.71
CA GLN A 723 -2.26 -8.08 -24.51
C GLN A 723 -1.45 -9.13 -25.29
N PRO A 724 -0.29 -8.84 -25.92
CA PRO A 724 0.43 -9.84 -26.72
C PRO A 724 1.25 -10.85 -25.89
N MET A 725 1.77 -10.46 -24.72
CA MET A 725 2.72 -11.30 -23.96
C MET A 725 2.00 -12.40 -23.16
N PHE A 726 0.83 -12.10 -22.61
CA PHE A 726 0.11 -13.05 -21.75
C PHE A 726 -0.78 -14.02 -22.51
N LYS A 727 -1.06 -13.77 -23.81
CA LYS A 727 -1.72 -14.75 -24.69
C LYS A 727 -0.82 -15.91 -25.11
N SER A 728 0.50 -15.72 -25.15
CA SER A 728 1.44 -16.78 -25.52
C SER A 728 1.90 -17.65 -24.34
N ALA A 729 1.52 -17.27 -23.11
CA ALA A 729 1.93 -17.95 -21.88
C ALA A 729 0.76 -18.65 -21.15
N ALA A 730 -0.48 -18.47 -21.62
CA ALA A 730 -1.68 -19.16 -21.15
C ALA A 730 -1.92 -20.45 -21.93
#